data_AF-A0A8C3A5H9-F1
#
_entry.id   AF-A0A8C3A5H9-F1
#
_cell.length_a   1.000
_cell.length_b   1.000
_cell.length_c   1.000
_cell.angle_alpha   90.00
_cell.angle_beta   90.00
_cell.angle_gamma   90.00
#
_symmetry.space_group_name_H-M   'P 1'
#
loop_
_entity.id
_entity.type
_entity.pdbx_description
1 polymer ?
#
loop_
_entity_poly.entity_id
_entity_poly.type
_entity_poly.pdbx_seq_one_letter_code
_entity_poly.pdbx_strand_id
1 'polypeptide(L)'
;LGALVSRDGEEQAAKKDTDPKNLDMPQTKSKMEKLFGFRKEDLTSWHSLVSLLNRPTDPASLGIFRCLFGLLMVIDITQERGLSHLDYKYLDGAPVCRFPLFNVVQPLPMDWMYLVYVVMFFGALGIMLGCFYRLSCLMFISTYWYIFLLDKTAWNNHSYLYGLIGFQLTFMDANRYWSIDGLRRPSIRNAHVPLWNYTLLRTQIFIVYFLAGLKKLDADWVEGYSMSYLAHHWLFDPFKVILPVELVNLLVVHGGGLILDLTAGYLLFFDATRPYAFFFVSYFHCMNSQLFSIGMFSYTMMASSPLFCYTDWPRRFFARFPAFLRAVLPLTSPDPQPSTSCVYNEIQSTSTNPQETPPVAKAPRLKLKHKLAAIFTILYITEQLFLPYSHFITQGYNNWTNGLYGYSWDMMVHSRSHQHVKITYKDGKTGEIGYLNPGVFTQSRRWKDHGDMLKQYATCLNHFLPRYNISDPEIYFDIWVSINERFQQRIFDPRVDVVKVDWSPFRPNTWLMPLLVDLSPWRTKFQEIEGSLDNQTEIVFIADFPGLHLENFVSEDLGNTSISVLQGQVNVEIVEEKKNYTLQPGEQMKVSAGAYHKVYTVSEVPSCYMYIYVNTTETALQENFTKLHDLQERVRNGTETEPLPPQLQPLIAADGDEGSEVNATDPIVQLFLKRQRRMKEVKKRREAGALERLERFAVKKYSTMRRGFLMTAIAMRNLVVGLPSLEQLTREVAFANMKEPQTEANQDERVKDEVEHC
;
A
#
# COMPACT_ATOMS: atom_id res chain seq x y z
N LEU A 1 -22.78 73.56 48.92
CA LEU A 1 -23.95 73.62 49.82
C LEU A 1 -24.20 72.23 50.38
N GLY A 2 -24.15 72.06 51.70
CA GLY A 2 -24.68 70.94 52.51
C GLY A 2 -23.93 69.60 52.41
N ALA A 3 -22.91 69.27 53.22
CA ALA A 3 -22.84 69.10 54.69
C ALA A 3 -23.43 67.77 55.21
N LEU A 4 -22.62 67.11 56.08
CA LEU A 4 -22.89 66.10 57.12
C LEU A 4 -22.06 64.82 56.92
N VAL A 5 -21.38 64.21 57.89
CA VAL A 5 -20.92 64.57 59.24
C VAL A 5 -19.96 63.43 59.63
N SER A 6 -18.92 63.77 60.42
CA SER A 6 -17.96 62.85 61.02
C SER A 6 -18.58 61.99 62.14
N ARG A 7 -18.20 60.72 62.28
CA ARG A 7 -18.01 60.12 63.61
C ARG A 7 -17.20 58.82 63.59
N ASP A 8 -16.34 58.75 64.59
CA ASP A 8 -15.24 57.83 64.84
C ASP A 8 -15.63 56.39 65.20
N GLY A 9 -14.66 55.49 64.97
CA GLY A 9 -14.24 54.49 65.96
C GLY A 9 -14.78 53.07 65.81
N GLU A 10 -13.97 52.17 65.25
CA GLU A 10 -13.44 51.03 66.02
C GLU A 10 -12.36 50.27 65.22
N GLU A 11 -11.24 50.02 65.91
CA GLU A 11 -10.06 49.29 65.47
C GLU A 11 -10.38 47.84 65.13
N GLN A 12 -9.94 47.35 63.97
CA GLN A 12 -9.42 45.99 63.82
C GLN A 12 -8.24 45.99 62.84
N ALA A 13 -7.08 45.57 63.36
CA ALA A 13 -5.79 45.60 62.71
C ALA A 13 -5.75 44.78 61.41
N ALA A 14 -5.69 45.46 60.26
CA ALA A 14 -5.35 44.87 58.97
C ALA A 14 -3.81 44.76 58.86
N LYS A 15 -3.32 43.51 58.93
CA LYS A 15 -1.94 43.16 58.55
C LYS A 15 -1.72 43.55 57.09
N LYS A 16 -0.69 44.36 56.89
CA LYS A 16 -0.12 44.80 55.62
C LYS A 16 0.15 43.58 54.73
N ASP A 17 -0.59 43.45 53.64
CA ASP A 17 -0.28 42.56 52.53
C ASP A 17 1.10 42.94 51.97
N THR A 18 2.11 42.13 52.29
CA THR A 18 3.37 42.09 51.56
C THR A 18 3.23 41.02 50.48
N ASP A 19 2.96 41.48 49.25
CA ASP A 19 3.16 40.75 48.01
C ASP A 19 4.47 39.94 48.03
N PRO A 20 4.46 38.62 47.81
CA PRO A 20 5.66 37.90 47.39
C PRO A 20 5.74 37.95 45.86
N LYS A 21 6.27 39.06 45.31
CA LYS A 21 6.87 39.05 43.98
C LYS A 21 8.18 38.26 44.02
N ASN A 22 8.09 36.94 43.93
CA ASN A 22 9.18 36.10 43.43
C ASN A 22 8.70 35.46 42.12
N LEU A 23 8.74 36.28 41.07
CA LEU A 23 8.72 35.79 39.70
C LEU A 23 10.00 34.99 39.48
N ASP A 24 9.85 33.68 39.25
CA ASP A 24 10.84 32.85 38.58
C ASP A 24 11.43 33.63 37.40
N MET A 25 12.69 34.03 37.49
CA MET A 25 13.40 34.49 36.30
C MET A 25 13.51 33.31 35.33
N PRO A 26 12.96 33.39 34.12
CA PRO A 26 13.06 32.28 33.18
C PRO A 26 14.52 32.12 32.78
N GLN A 27 15.15 31.02 33.19
CA GLN A 27 16.43 30.60 32.62
C GLN A 27 16.28 30.64 31.09
N THR A 28 17.11 31.45 30.44
CA THR A 28 16.99 31.71 29.02
C THR A 28 17.36 30.42 28.27
N LYS A 29 16.36 29.60 27.95
CA LYS A 29 16.54 28.34 27.21
C LYS A 29 17.38 28.60 25.97
N SER A 30 18.40 27.78 25.75
CA SER A 30 19.26 27.89 24.57
C SER A 30 18.42 27.76 23.29
N LYS A 31 18.90 28.29 22.16
CA LYS A 31 18.21 28.11 20.85
C LYS A 31 17.98 26.63 20.55
N MET A 32 18.96 25.78 20.85
CA MET A 32 18.87 24.33 20.67
C MET A 32 17.81 23.69 21.54
N GLU A 33 17.70 24.10 22.80
CA GLU A 33 16.68 23.62 23.73
C GLU A 33 15.28 24.06 23.32
N LYS A 34 15.14 25.27 22.78
CA LYS A 34 13.87 25.77 22.23
C LYS A 34 13.44 25.00 20.96
N LEU A 35 14.39 24.64 20.09
CA LEU A 35 14.10 24.02 18.80
C LEU A 35 13.95 22.49 18.88
N PHE A 36 14.83 21.82 19.60
CA PHE A 36 14.91 20.36 19.64
C PHE A 36 14.46 19.77 20.98
N GLY A 37 14.25 20.62 22.00
CA GLY A 37 13.81 20.17 23.32
C GLY A 37 14.92 19.49 24.14
N PHE A 38 16.19 19.60 23.76
CA PHE A 38 17.35 19.12 24.52
C PHE A 38 18.56 20.04 24.31
N ARG A 39 19.56 19.96 25.19
CA ARG A 39 20.77 20.79 25.14
C ARG A 39 21.94 20.03 24.51
N LYS A 40 22.96 20.74 24.02
CA LYS A 40 24.12 20.11 23.37
C LYS A 40 24.84 19.15 24.31
N GLU A 41 24.92 19.51 25.59
CA GLU A 41 25.57 18.75 26.66
C GLU A 41 24.85 17.42 26.95
N ASP A 42 23.58 17.30 26.55
CA ASP A 42 22.82 16.07 26.72
C ASP A 42 23.29 14.95 25.75
N LEU A 43 24.03 15.31 24.70
CA LEU A 43 24.59 14.38 23.70
C LEU A 43 26.09 14.10 23.84
N THR A 44 26.80 14.82 24.71
CA THR A 44 28.28 14.74 24.77
C THR A 44 28.81 13.52 25.52
N SER A 45 27.99 12.90 26.37
CA SER A 45 28.38 11.72 27.14
C SER A 45 27.32 10.63 27.11
N TRP A 46 27.76 9.36 27.23
CA TRP A 46 26.84 8.22 27.34
C TRP A 46 25.86 8.38 28.51
N HIS A 47 26.34 8.87 29.65
CA HIS A 47 25.49 9.10 30.82
C HIS A 47 24.41 10.14 30.54
N SER A 48 24.78 11.27 29.94
CA SER A 48 23.86 12.34 29.55
C SER A 48 22.82 11.86 28.55
N LEU A 49 23.23 11.08 27.53
CA LEU A 49 22.33 10.55 26.51
C LEU A 49 21.31 9.57 27.11
N VAL A 50 21.76 8.65 27.96
CA VAL A 50 20.87 7.71 28.66
C VAL A 50 19.90 8.47 29.56
N SER A 51 20.35 9.53 30.25
CA SER A 51 19.48 10.38 31.06
C SER A 51 18.44 11.12 30.20
N LEU A 52 18.84 11.66 29.05
CA LEU A 52 17.97 12.34 28.10
C LEU A 52 16.87 11.40 27.57
N LEU A 53 17.26 10.23 27.07
CA LEU A 53 16.34 9.24 26.50
C LEU A 53 15.36 8.68 27.54
N ASN A 54 15.72 8.70 28.82
CA ASN A 54 14.87 8.21 29.90
C ASN A 54 14.20 9.32 30.73
N ARG A 55 14.28 10.59 30.32
CA ARG A 55 13.60 11.67 31.03
C ARG A 55 12.08 11.48 31.04
N PRO A 56 11.37 11.89 32.11
CA PRO A 56 9.92 11.79 32.20
C PRO A 56 9.24 12.61 31.10
N THR A 57 8.26 12.00 30.44
CA THR A 57 7.45 12.64 29.39
C THR A 57 5.97 12.25 29.58
N ASP A 58 5.04 13.14 29.21
CA ASP A 58 3.61 12.89 29.36
C ASP A 58 3.17 11.67 28.53
N PRO A 59 2.41 10.71 29.09
CA PRO A 59 1.97 9.52 28.38
C PRO A 59 0.79 9.74 27.40
N ALA A 60 0.16 10.92 27.39
CA ALA A 60 -1.12 11.14 26.73
C ALA A 60 -1.08 10.87 25.22
N SER A 61 -0.17 11.53 24.50
CA SER A 61 -0.08 11.35 23.04
C SER A 61 0.23 9.91 22.63
N LEU A 62 1.08 9.21 23.38
CA LEU A 62 1.41 7.81 23.13
C LEU A 62 0.19 6.88 23.34
N GLY A 63 -0.61 7.14 24.38
CA GLY A 63 -1.85 6.40 24.64
C GLY A 63 -2.89 6.59 23.55
N ILE A 64 -3.05 7.80 23.03
CA ILE A 64 -3.95 8.07 21.89
C ILE A 64 -3.45 7.40 20.62
N PHE A 65 -2.16 7.51 20.30
CA PHE A 65 -1.57 6.83 19.15
C PHE A 65 -1.79 5.32 19.21
N ARG A 66 -1.53 4.69 20.37
CA ARG A 66 -1.81 3.27 20.61
C ARG A 66 -3.27 2.92 20.29
N CYS A 67 -4.22 3.72 20.78
CA CYS A 67 -5.63 3.48 20.53
C CYS A 67 -5.97 3.57 19.04
N LEU A 68 -5.52 4.63 18.36
CA LEU A 68 -5.78 4.83 16.93
C LEU A 68 -5.13 3.74 16.07
N PHE A 69 -3.87 3.39 16.34
CA PHE A 69 -3.18 2.31 15.66
C PHE A 69 -3.90 0.97 15.85
N GLY A 70 -4.28 0.63 17.09
CA GLY A 70 -5.05 -0.60 17.36
C GLY A 70 -6.38 -0.64 16.62
N LEU A 71 -7.12 0.47 16.58
CA LEU A 71 -8.38 0.59 15.83
C LEU A 71 -8.17 0.36 14.32
N LEU A 72 -7.14 1.00 13.75
CA LEU A 72 -6.83 0.84 12.34
C LEU A 72 -6.41 -0.60 12.02
N MET A 73 -5.64 -1.25 12.89
CA MET A 73 -5.26 -2.66 12.72
C MET A 73 -6.46 -3.61 12.84
N VAL A 74 -7.42 -3.34 13.74
CA VAL A 74 -8.68 -4.10 13.82
C VAL A 74 -9.42 -4.07 12.48
N ILE A 75 -9.52 -2.89 11.85
CA ILE A 75 -10.15 -2.74 10.53
C ILE A 75 -9.30 -3.43 9.44
N ASP A 76 -7.99 -3.19 9.44
CA ASP A 76 -7.02 -3.74 8.49
C ASP A 76 -7.06 -5.28 8.42
N ILE A 77 -7.12 -5.93 9.58
CA ILE A 77 -7.19 -7.39 9.72
C ILE A 77 -8.46 -7.93 9.05
N THR A 78 -9.60 -7.27 9.28
CA THR A 78 -10.90 -7.71 8.74
C THR A 78 -11.01 -7.55 7.23
N GLN A 79 -10.37 -6.51 6.68
CA GLN A 79 -10.55 -6.12 5.29
C GLN A 79 -9.31 -6.45 4.43
N GLU A 80 -8.19 -5.77 4.67
CA GLU A 80 -7.02 -5.80 3.79
C GLU A 80 -6.20 -7.08 3.96
N ARG A 81 -6.07 -7.58 5.20
CA ARG A 81 -5.35 -8.84 5.45
C ARG A 81 -6.23 -10.07 5.20
N GLY A 82 -7.53 -9.85 5.03
CA GLY A 82 -8.43 -10.81 4.44
C GLY A 82 -9.04 -11.81 5.43
N LEU A 83 -9.25 -11.45 6.71
CA LEU A 83 -10.00 -12.33 7.63
C LEU A 83 -11.39 -12.65 7.08
N SER A 84 -12.06 -11.69 6.45
CA SER A 84 -13.35 -11.95 5.81
C SER A 84 -13.20 -12.91 4.63
N HIS A 85 -12.21 -12.72 3.74
CA HIS A 85 -11.97 -13.48 2.50
C HIS A 85 -10.88 -14.56 2.63
N LEU A 86 -10.72 -15.14 3.81
CA LEU A 86 -9.64 -16.09 4.09
C LEU A 86 -9.74 -17.34 3.19
N ASP A 87 -10.97 -17.78 2.92
CA ASP A 87 -11.35 -18.92 2.08
C ASP A 87 -10.86 -18.75 0.64
N TYR A 88 -11.12 -17.59 0.06
CA TYR A 88 -10.65 -17.26 -1.29
C TYR A 88 -9.13 -17.05 -1.34
N LYS A 89 -8.52 -16.61 -0.24
CA LYS A 89 -7.08 -16.34 -0.18
C LYS A 89 -6.25 -17.62 -0.14
N TYR A 90 -6.64 -18.59 0.69
CA TYR A 90 -5.84 -19.79 0.91
C TYR A 90 -6.29 -20.99 0.07
N LEU A 91 -7.52 -21.00 -0.47
CA LEU A 91 -8.06 -22.01 -1.39
C LEU A 91 -7.76 -23.44 -0.93
N ASP A 92 -8.45 -23.86 0.13
CA ASP A 92 -8.19 -25.14 0.81
C ASP A 92 -8.17 -26.32 -0.17
N GLY A 93 -7.13 -27.15 -0.08
CA GLY A 93 -6.94 -28.34 -0.94
C GLY A 93 -6.62 -28.09 -2.42
N ALA A 94 -6.64 -26.86 -2.93
CA ALA A 94 -6.33 -26.57 -4.33
C ALA A 94 -4.80 -26.58 -4.59
N PRO A 95 -4.34 -27.06 -5.77
CA PRO A 95 -2.94 -26.98 -6.16
C PRO A 95 -2.56 -25.52 -6.46
N VAL A 96 -2.17 -24.76 -5.43
CA VAL A 96 -1.79 -23.36 -5.55
C VAL A 96 -0.32 -23.19 -5.18
N CYS A 97 0.43 -22.53 -6.06
CA CYS A 97 1.79 -22.09 -5.81
C CYS A 97 1.79 -20.86 -4.92
N ARG A 98 2.61 -20.90 -3.88
CA ARG A 98 2.76 -19.84 -2.88
C ARG A 98 4.19 -19.35 -2.84
N PHE A 99 4.37 -18.13 -2.34
CA PHE A 99 5.65 -17.42 -2.38
C PHE A 99 6.10 -16.98 -0.99
N PRO A 100 6.41 -17.91 -0.06
CA PRO A 100 6.87 -17.54 1.27
C PRO A 100 8.26 -16.90 1.22
N LEU A 101 8.59 -16.04 2.19
CA LEU A 101 9.95 -15.47 2.27
C LEU A 101 10.98 -16.56 2.58
N PHE A 102 10.60 -17.49 3.46
CA PHE A 102 11.38 -18.67 3.80
C PHE A 102 10.57 -19.92 3.45
N ASN A 103 11.10 -20.80 2.62
CA ASN A 103 10.40 -22.01 2.15
C ASN A 103 9.93 -22.96 3.29
N VAL A 104 10.51 -22.81 4.49
CA VAL A 104 10.14 -23.56 5.71
C VAL A 104 8.76 -23.16 6.23
N VAL A 105 8.29 -21.95 5.94
CA VAL A 105 7.01 -21.44 6.45
C VAL A 105 5.91 -21.83 5.48
N GLN A 106 4.95 -22.62 5.95
CA GLN A 106 3.78 -23.08 5.20
C GLN A 106 2.50 -22.72 5.95
N PRO A 107 1.40 -22.44 5.24
CA PRO A 107 0.14 -22.12 5.90
C PRO A 107 -0.39 -23.33 6.66
N LEU A 108 -1.03 -23.05 7.80
CA LEU A 108 -1.74 -24.06 8.56
C LEU A 108 -3.02 -24.47 7.81
N PRO A 109 -3.67 -25.58 8.18
CA PRO A 109 -4.99 -25.92 7.66
C PRO A 109 -5.97 -24.77 7.85
N MET A 110 -6.97 -24.68 6.96
CA MET A 110 -7.85 -23.54 6.82
C MET A 110 -8.49 -23.08 8.13
N ASP A 111 -9.00 -24.02 8.94
CA ASP A 111 -9.62 -23.71 10.23
C ASP A 111 -8.63 -23.12 11.25
N TRP A 112 -7.38 -23.60 11.26
CA TRP A 112 -6.32 -23.04 12.10
C TRP A 112 -5.89 -21.66 11.64
N MET A 113 -5.94 -21.38 10.33
CA MET A 113 -5.69 -20.04 9.82
C MET A 113 -6.75 -19.04 10.30
N TYR A 114 -8.03 -19.42 10.40
CA TYR A 114 -9.04 -18.57 11.05
C TYR A 114 -8.66 -18.27 12.51
N LEU A 115 -8.22 -19.27 13.27
CA LEU A 115 -7.77 -19.06 14.65
C LEU A 115 -6.59 -18.09 14.75
N VAL A 116 -5.58 -18.22 13.88
CA VAL A 116 -4.43 -17.30 13.82
C VAL A 116 -4.90 -15.85 13.61
N TYR A 117 -5.81 -15.63 12.66
CA TYR A 117 -6.35 -14.29 12.41
C TYR A 117 -7.20 -13.75 13.56
N VAL A 118 -7.95 -14.61 14.26
CA VAL A 118 -8.72 -14.22 15.45
C VAL A 118 -7.79 -13.82 16.59
N VAL A 119 -6.71 -14.56 16.83
CA VAL A 119 -5.68 -14.19 17.81
C VAL A 119 -5.05 -12.85 17.45
N MET A 120 -4.75 -12.63 16.17
CA MET A 120 -4.25 -11.34 15.67
C MET A 120 -5.26 -10.21 15.92
N PHE A 121 -6.55 -10.44 15.63
CA PHE A 121 -7.63 -9.49 15.80
C PHE A 121 -7.82 -9.09 17.27
N PHE A 122 -7.89 -10.07 18.18
CA PHE A 122 -7.97 -9.79 19.62
C PHE A 122 -6.69 -9.15 20.17
N GLY A 123 -5.53 -9.49 19.59
CA GLY A 123 -4.28 -8.77 19.86
C GLY A 123 -4.39 -7.29 19.51
N ALA A 124 -4.85 -6.94 18.30
CA ALA A 124 -5.07 -5.57 17.87
C ALA A 124 -6.13 -4.83 18.72
N LEU A 125 -7.23 -5.50 19.07
CA LEU A 125 -8.27 -4.96 19.94
C LEU A 125 -7.74 -4.71 21.36
N GLY A 126 -6.94 -5.63 21.90
CA GLY A 126 -6.28 -5.47 23.19
C GLY A 126 -5.26 -4.33 23.19
N ILE A 127 -4.52 -4.14 22.08
CA ILE A 127 -3.68 -2.96 21.87
C ILE A 127 -4.53 -1.69 21.86
N MET A 128 -5.66 -1.66 21.14
CA MET A 128 -6.58 -0.51 21.05
C MET A 128 -7.14 -0.10 22.42
N LEU A 129 -7.50 -1.06 23.26
CA LEU A 129 -8.05 -0.81 24.60
C LEU A 129 -6.97 -0.66 25.68
N GLY A 130 -5.73 -1.06 25.38
CA GLY A 130 -4.65 -1.15 26.37
C GLY A 130 -4.99 -2.15 27.48
N CYS A 131 -5.60 -3.28 27.11
CA CYS A 131 -6.01 -4.35 28.00
C CYS A 131 -5.04 -5.52 27.88
N PHE A 132 -4.49 -6.01 28.99
CA PHE A 132 -3.41 -7.02 28.99
C PHE A 132 -2.32 -6.67 27.98
N TYR A 133 -1.93 -5.39 27.96
CA TYR A 133 -1.30 -4.75 26.80
C TYR A 133 -0.08 -5.52 26.24
N ARG A 134 0.81 -5.98 27.12
CA ARG A 134 2.00 -6.74 26.70
C ARG A 134 1.64 -8.07 26.02
N LEU A 135 0.65 -8.78 26.56
CA LEU A 135 0.15 -10.02 25.96
C LEU A 135 -0.54 -9.74 24.62
N SER A 136 -1.35 -8.69 24.54
CA SER A 136 -2.00 -8.29 23.29
C SER A 136 -1.01 -7.90 22.19
N CYS A 137 0.07 -7.19 22.55
CA CYS A 137 1.19 -6.94 21.65
C CYS A 137 1.83 -8.24 21.15
N LEU A 138 2.08 -9.21 22.04
CA LEU A 138 2.65 -10.51 21.66
C LEU A 138 1.70 -11.32 20.75
N MET A 139 0.41 -11.36 21.07
CA MET A 139 -0.61 -12.01 20.23
C MET A 139 -0.65 -11.40 18.83
N PHE A 140 -0.66 -10.07 18.74
CA PHE A 140 -0.64 -9.36 17.46
C PHE A 140 0.65 -9.61 16.68
N ILE A 141 1.82 -9.38 17.29
CA ILE A 141 3.09 -9.36 16.56
C ILE A 141 3.51 -10.76 16.08
N SER A 142 3.27 -11.79 16.88
CA SER A 142 3.61 -13.18 16.52
C SER A 142 2.80 -13.67 15.31
N THR A 143 1.48 -13.44 15.33
CA THR A 143 0.58 -13.82 14.24
C THR A 143 0.76 -12.93 13.02
N TYR A 144 1.00 -11.62 13.21
CA TYR A 144 1.25 -10.67 12.13
C TYR A 144 2.50 -11.05 11.32
N TRP A 145 3.64 -11.27 11.98
CA TRP A 145 4.87 -11.65 11.26
C TRP A 145 4.77 -13.04 10.64
N TYR A 146 4.07 -13.98 11.26
CA TYR A 146 3.78 -15.27 10.63
C TYR A 146 3.04 -15.10 9.30
N ILE A 147 1.93 -14.33 9.28
CA ILE A 147 1.16 -14.06 8.05
C ILE A 147 2.00 -13.28 7.03
N PHE A 148 2.80 -12.31 7.48
CA PHE A 148 3.68 -11.53 6.62
C PHE A 148 4.72 -12.40 5.90
N LEU A 149 5.31 -13.38 6.61
CA LEU A 149 6.33 -14.27 6.07
C LEU A 149 5.76 -15.38 5.17
N LEU A 150 4.47 -15.70 5.30
CA LEU A 150 3.79 -16.75 4.52
C LEU A 150 3.66 -16.44 3.03
N ASP A 151 3.51 -15.17 2.65
CA ASP A 151 3.22 -14.81 1.26
C ASP A 151 3.78 -13.43 0.89
N LYS A 152 4.90 -13.44 0.15
CA LYS A 152 5.59 -12.27 -0.36
C LYS A 152 4.78 -11.46 -1.37
N THR A 153 3.80 -12.08 -2.00
CA THR A 153 2.98 -11.37 -2.97
C THR A 153 1.96 -10.44 -2.34
N ALA A 154 1.62 -10.65 -1.07
CA ALA A 154 0.58 -9.90 -0.37
C ALA A 154 1.10 -8.66 0.39
N TRP A 155 2.40 -8.58 0.71
CA TRP A 155 2.93 -7.45 1.49
C TRP A 155 3.61 -6.37 0.66
N ASN A 156 3.80 -5.20 1.28
CA ASN A 156 4.37 -3.98 0.71
C ASN A 156 5.06 -3.17 1.84
N ASN A 157 5.63 -1.99 1.51
CA ASN A 157 6.28 -1.10 2.47
C ASN A 157 5.40 -0.77 3.69
N HIS A 158 4.08 -0.60 3.50
CA HIS A 158 3.16 -0.25 4.58
C HIS A 158 2.93 -1.42 5.53
N SER A 159 2.84 -2.64 4.99
CA SER A 159 2.73 -3.86 5.79
C SER A 159 3.95 -4.05 6.67
N TYR A 160 5.14 -3.78 6.12
CA TYR A 160 6.37 -3.81 6.90
C TYR A 160 6.35 -2.78 8.04
N LEU A 161 5.93 -1.54 7.75
CA LEU A 161 5.79 -0.49 8.77
C LEU A 161 4.85 -0.89 9.92
N TYR A 162 3.73 -1.55 9.65
CA TYR A 162 2.80 -1.98 10.72
C TYR A 162 3.42 -3.05 11.61
N GLY A 163 4.16 -3.99 11.02
CA GLY A 163 4.98 -4.95 11.77
C GLY A 163 6.01 -4.25 12.66
N LEU A 164 6.71 -3.24 12.14
CA LEU A 164 7.66 -2.44 12.92
C LEU A 164 7.01 -1.66 14.06
N ILE A 165 5.88 -0.98 13.83
CA ILE A 165 5.15 -0.25 14.86
C ILE A 165 4.63 -1.23 15.93
N GLY A 166 4.08 -2.38 15.54
CA GLY A 166 3.64 -3.42 16.48
C GLY A 166 4.80 -3.96 17.32
N PHE A 167 5.95 -4.19 16.71
CA PHE A 167 7.19 -4.59 17.39
C PHE A 167 7.64 -3.52 18.40
N GLN A 168 7.71 -2.26 17.97
CA GLN A 168 8.06 -1.14 18.84
C GLN A 168 7.11 -1.01 20.05
N LEU A 169 5.79 -1.06 19.82
CA LEU A 169 4.78 -1.02 20.88
C LEU A 169 4.98 -2.15 21.90
N THR A 170 5.44 -3.33 21.47
CA THR A 170 5.71 -4.45 22.38
C THR A 170 6.71 -4.10 23.48
N PHE A 171 7.65 -3.18 23.23
CA PHE A 171 8.64 -2.70 24.21
C PHE A 171 8.23 -1.40 24.91
N MET A 172 7.34 -0.59 24.32
CA MET A 172 6.94 0.71 24.86
C MET A 172 5.96 0.63 26.03
N ASP A 173 5.90 1.70 26.84
CA ASP A 173 4.92 1.83 27.94
C ASP A 173 3.64 2.57 27.47
N ALA A 174 3.02 2.14 26.35
CA ALA A 174 1.85 2.84 25.79
C ALA A 174 0.53 2.57 26.54
N ASN A 175 0.54 1.67 27.52
CA ASN A 175 -0.62 1.37 28.37
C ASN A 175 -0.73 2.26 29.61
N ARG A 176 0.08 3.32 29.74
CA ARG A 176 0.01 4.23 30.89
C ARG A 176 -1.11 5.27 30.79
N TYR A 177 -1.65 5.52 29.60
CA TYR A 177 -2.72 6.50 29.39
C TYR A 177 -3.91 5.91 28.63
N TRP A 178 -5.12 6.28 29.10
CA TRP A 178 -6.41 5.89 28.54
C TRP A 178 -6.50 4.40 28.17
N SER A 179 -6.22 3.54 29.16
CA SER A 179 -6.10 2.09 29.01
C SER A 179 -6.87 1.33 30.09
N ILE A 180 -7.35 0.14 29.77
CA ILE A 180 -7.97 -0.76 30.75
C ILE A 180 -6.96 -1.22 31.80
N ASP A 181 -5.70 -1.45 31.42
CA ASP A 181 -4.62 -1.80 32.35
C ASP A 181 -4.42 -0.74 33.43
N GLY A 182 -4.47 0.54 33.08
CA GLY A 182 -4.38 1.65 34.04
C GLY A 182 -5.61 1.76 34.93
N LEU A 183 -6.80 1.42 34.43
CA LEU A 183 -8.01 1.34 35.27
C LEU A 183 -7.90 0.22 36.31
N ARG A 184 -7.32 -0.93 35.93
CA ARG A 184 -7.13 -2.09 36.83
C ARG A 184 -5.95 -1.92 37.79
N ARG A 185 -4.91 -1.19 37.40
CA ARG A 185 -3.70 -0.95 38.20
C ARG A 185 -3.44 0.55 38.36
N PRO A 186 -3.89 1.16 39.47
CA PRO A 186 -3.72 2.59 39.71
C PRO A 186 -2.26 3.08 39.64
N SER A 187 -1.28 2.24 39.99
CA SER A 187 0.15 2.59 40.00
C SER A 187 0.76 2.86 38.62
N ILE A 188 0.13 2.40 37.55
CA ILE A 188 0.58 2.66 36.17
C ILE A 188 -0.31 3.68 35.46
N ARG A 189 -1.45 4.01 36.07
CA ARG A 189 -2.42 4.93 35.51
C ARG A 189 -1.83 6.33 35.47
N ASN A 190 -1.82 6.92 34.28
CA ASN A 190 -1.30 8.25 34.05
C ASN A 190 0.17 8.41 34.45
N ALA A 191 0.95 7.32 34.50
CA ALA A 191 2.36 7.39 34.86
C ALA A 191 3.21 7.92 33.69
N HIS A 192 4.26 8.68 33.99
CA HIS A 192 5.23 9.16 32.98
C HIS A 192 5.82 8.00 32.16
N VAL A 193 6.12 8.30 30.90
CA VAL A 193 6.86 7.42 30.00
C VAL A 193 8.22 8.02 29.66
N PRO A 194 9.27 7.21 29.49
CA PRO A 194 10.57 7.73 29.07
C PRO A 194 10.53 8.25 27.63
N LEU A 195 11.33 9.28 27.34
CA LEU A 195 11.36 9.96 26.03
C LEU A 195 11.61 9.02 24.85
N TRP A 196 12.42 7.98 25.01
CA TRP A 196 12.78 7.06 23.93
C TRP A 196 11.58 6.40 23.25
N ASN A 197 10.44 6.25 23.95
CA ASN A 197 9.20 5.73 23.33
C ASN A 197 8.75 6.64 22.17
N TYR A 198 8.82 7.96 22.36
CA TYR A 198 8.48 8.93 21.33
C TYR A 198 9.59 9.05 20.29
N THR A 199 10.85 9.00 20.71
CA THR A 199 12.00 9.05 19.79
C THR A 199 11.91 7.95 18.74
N LEU A 200 11.69 6.70 19.14
CA LEU A 200 11.59 5.58 18.19
C LEU A 200 10.44 5.75 17.19
N LEU A 201 9.23 6.04 17.66
CA LEU A 201 8.08 6.21 16.76
C LEU A 201 8.27 7.39 15.81
N ARG A 202 8.70 8.55 16.32
CA ARG A 202 8.93 9.75 15.50
C ARG A 202 10.03 9.51 14.48
N THR A 203 11.14 8.87 14.87
CA THR A 203 12.23 8.54 13.96
C THR A 203 11.78 7.53 12.91
N GLN A 204 11.00 6.51 13.26
CA GLN A 204 10.46 5.56 12.27
C GLN A 204 9.61 6.28 11.21
N ILE A 205 8.66 7.11 11.63
CA ILE A 205 7.80 7.85 10.71
C ILE A 205 8.62 8.84 9.86
N PHE A 206 9.61 9.51 10.47
CA PHE A 206 10.54 10.37 9.76
C PHE A 206 11.31 9.62 8.67
N ILE A 207 11.86 8.44 8.99
CA ILE A 207 12.64 7.61 8.06
C ILE A 207 11.79 7.23 6.85
N VAL A 208 10.52 6.84 7.06
CA VAL A 208 9.63 6.48 5.95
C VAL A 208 9.47 7.63 4.95
N TYR A 209 9.19 8.85 5.42
CA TYR A 209 9.08 10.02 4.54
C TYR A 209 10.41 10.34 3.87
N PHE A 210 11.46 10.48 4.67
CA PHE A 210 12.74 10.96 4.17
C PHE A 210 13.36 9.99 3.16
N LEU A 211 13.35 8.69 3.45
CA LEU A 211 13.87 7.70 2.51
C LEU A 211 13.00 7.58 1.26
N ALA A 212 11.67 7.66 1.37
CA ALA A 212 10.82 7.71 0.19
C ALA A 212 11.11 8.94 -0.70
N GLY A 213 11.43 10.09 -0.09
CA GLY A 213 11.88 11.28 -0.80
C GLY A 213 13.24 11.08 -1.47
N LEU A 214 14.21 10.46 -0.78
CA LEU A 214 15.52 10.15 -1.38
C LEU A 214 15.39 9.20 -2.58
N LYS A 215 14.48 8.23 -2.53
CA LYS A 215 14.22 7.31 -3.65
C LYS A 215 13.54 7.97 -4.84
N LYS A 216 12.83 9.08 -4.62
CA LYS A 216 12.23 9.93 -5.67
C LYS A 216 13.23 10.89 -6.33
N LEU A 217 14.49 10.91 -5.90
CA LEU A 217 15.57 11.59 -6.62
C LEU A 217 16.06 10.80 -7.85
N ASP A 218 15.50 9.60 -8.08
CA ASP A 218 15.72 8.83 -9.29
C ASP A 218 15.33 9.62 -10.55
N ALA A 219 16.10 9.43 -11.63
CA ALA A 219 15.90 10.16 -12.88
C ALA A 219 14.48 9.96 -13.45
N ASP A 220 13.92 8.75 -13.37
CA ASP A 220 12.59 8.48 -13.91
C ASP A 220 11.50 9.29 -13.17
N TRP A 221 11.66 9.50 -11.86
CA TRP A 221 10.73 10.31 -11.09
C TRP A 221 10.91 11.80 -11.39
N VAL A 222 12.16 12.29 -11.38
CA VAL A 222 12.42 13.73 -11.60
C VAL A 222 12.00 14.17 -13.00
N GLU A 223 12.13 13.30 -14.00
CA GLU A 223 11.74 13.58 -15.40
C GLU A 223 10.23 13.38 -15.66
N GLY A 224 9.48 12.78 -14.73
CA GLY A 224 8.04 12.64 -14.84
C GLY A 224 7.53 11.35 -15.50
N TYR A 225 8.40 10.35 -15.67
CA TYR A 225 8.06 9.06 -16.30
C TYR A 225 7.45 8.03 -15.33
N SER A 226 7.55 8.27 -14.02
CA SER A 226 6.97 7.40 -13.00
C SER A 226 5.48 7.68 -12.77
N MET A 227 4.58 6.77 -13.15
CA MET A 227 3.12 6.99 -12.95
C MET A 227 2.59 8.22 -13.71
N SER A 228 3.09 8.49 -14.92
CA SER A 228 2.69 9.59 -15.81
C SER A 228 1.17 9.80 -15.95
N TYR A 229 0.40 8.72 -16.03
CA TYR A 229 -1.06 8.76 -16.16
C TYR A 229 -1.78 9.36 -14.95
N LEU A 230 -1.11 9.51 -13.79
CA LEU A 230 -1.73 10.00 -12.56
C LEU A 230 -2.27 11.43 -12.70
N ALA A 231 -1.60 12.28 -13.49
CA ALA A 231 -2.02 13.65 -13.75
C ALA A 231 -3.38 13.76 -14.48
N HIS A 232 -3.78 12.70 -15.19
CA HIS A 232 -5.07 12.65 -15.88
C HIS A 232 -6.24 12.43 -14.92
N HIS A 233 -5.97 11.97 -13.69
CA HIS A 233 -7.00 11.74 -12.69
C HIS A 233 -7.73 13.04 -12.28
N TRP A 234 -9.03 12.95 -12.01
CA TRP A 234 -9.92 14.09 -11.73
C TRP A 234 -9.48 14.94 -10.53
N LEU A 235 -8.74 14.34 -9.59
CA LEU A 235 -8.18 15.05 -8.42
C LEU A 235 -7.25 16.20 -8.81
N PHE A 236 -6.66 16.13 -10.00
CA PHE A 236 -5.76 17.15 -10.53
C PHE A 236 -6.47 18.15 -11.46
N ASP A 237 -7.78 18.00 -11.72
CA ASP A 237 -8.56 18.93 -12.56
C ASP A 237 -8.42 20.40 -12.14
N PRO A 238 -8.40 20.76 -10.82
CA PRO A 238 -8.18 22.14 -10.42
C PRO A 238 -6.84 22.73 -10.89
N PHE A 239 -5.80 21.91 -10.99
CA PHE A 239 -4.49 22.34 -11.51
C PHE A 239 -4.49 22.41 -13.04
N LYS A 240 -5.25 21.52 -13.71
CA LYS A 240 -5.38 21.48 -15.18
C LYS A 240 -6.14 22.68 -15.77
N VAL A 241 -6.87 23.44 -14.95
CA VAL A 241 -7.47 24.73 -15.37
C VAL A 241 -6.40 25.79 -15.64
N ILE A 242 -5.25 25.70 -14.97
CA ILE A 242 -4.20 26.72 -14.98
C ILE A 242 -2.94 26.24 -15.72
N LEU A 243 -2.63 24.95 -15.62
CA LEU A 243 -1.42 24.35 -16.16
C LEU A 243 -1.78 23.24 -17.17
N PRO A 244 -0.99 23.07 -18.24
CA PRO A 244 -1.15 21.92 -19.13
C PRO A 244 -0.84 20.61 -18.38
N VAL A 245 -1.41 19.49 -18.83
CA VAL A 245 -1.40 18.21 -18.10
C VAL A 245 0.02 17.70 -17.86
N GLU A 246 0.92 17.92 -18.81
CA GLU A 246 2.33 17.55 -18.76
C GLU A 246 3.05 18.30 -17.64
N LEU A 247 2.72 19.58 -17.44
CA LEU A 247 3.31 20.40 -16.38
C LEU A 247 2.70 20.09 -15.02
N VAL A 248 1.41 19.70 -14.97
CA VAL A 248 0.79 19.14 -13.76
C VAL A 248 1.50 17.83 -13.36
N ASN A 249 1.77 16.95 -14.33
CA ASN A 249 2.52 15.72 -14.09
C ASN A 249 3.90 16.03 -13.51
N LEU A 250 4.68 16.89 -14.15
CA LEU A 250 6.05 17.18 -13.73
C LEU A 250 6.12 17.96 -12.40
N LEU A 251 5.38 19.06 -12.26
CA LEU A 251 5.52 19.95 -11.10
C LEU A 251 4.68 19.51 -9.90
N VAL A 252 3.40 19.15 -10.13
CA VAL A 252 2.46 18.88 -9.03
C VAL A 252 2.62 17.45 -8.53
N VAL A 253 2.58 16.47 -9.45
CA VAL A 253 2.68 15.05 -9.08
C VAL A 253 4.11 14.71 -8.66
N HIS A 254 5.07 14.89 -9.55
CA HIS A 254 6.44 14.47 -9.31
C HIS A 254 7.21 15.44 -8.43
N GLY A 255 7.23 16.73 -8.77
CA GLY A 255 7.89 17.77 -7.97
C GLY A 255 7.28 17.90 -6.58
N GLY A 256 5.95 18.02 -6.49
CA GLY A 256 5.22 18.10 -5.23
C GLY A 256 5.39 16.86 -4.35
N GLY A 257 5.29 15.65 -4.93
CA GLY A 257 5.52 14.39 -4.22
C GLY A 257 6.94 14.27 -3.67
N LEU A 258 7.95 14.63 -4.47
CA LEU A 258 9.37 14.63 -4.07
C LEU A 258 9.64 15.62 -2.92
N ILE A 259 9.23 16.88 -3.09
CA ILE A 259 9.47 17.94 -2.10
C ILE A 259 8.77 17.58 -0.79
N LEU A 260 7.52 17.12 -0.86
CA LEU A 260 6.77 16.76 0.33
C LEU A 260 7.46 15.61 1.08
N ASP A 261 7.82 14.51 0.41
CA ASP A 261 8.43 13.36 1.09
C ASP A 261 9.80 13.72 1.71
N LEU A 262 10.63 14.50 1.01
CA LEU A 262 11.93 14.96 1.54
C LEU A 262 11.80 15.89 2.75
N THR A 263 10.74 16.70 2.80
CA THR A 263 10.61 17.77 3.80
C THR A 263 9.62 17.45 4.93
N ALA A 264 8.63 16.57 4.72
CA ALA A 264 7.54 16.30 5.66
C ALA A 264 8.05 15.96 7.07
N GLY A 265 9.05 15.08 7.18
CA GLY A 265 9.65 14.72 8.45
C GLY A 265 10.23 15.92 9.22
N TYR A 266 10.93 16.82 8.53
CA TYR A 266 11.48 18.04 9.11
C TYR A 266 10.37 19.03 9.48
N LEU A 267 9.41 19.24 8.58
CA LEU A 267 8.32 20.19 8.77
C LEU A 267 7.42 19.80 9.95
N LEU A 268 7.20 18.51 10.20
CA LEU A 268 6.46 18.00 11.35
C LEU A 268 7.20 18.23 12.68
N PHE A 269 8.54 18.19 12.65
CA PHE A 269 9.36 18.25 13.85
C PHE A 269 9.35 19.66 14.48
N PHE A 270 9.49 20.72 13.68
CA PHE A 270 9.58 22.09 14.20
C PHE A 270 8.21 22.70 14.49
N ASP A 271 8.07 23.33 15.67
CA ASP A 271 6.81 23.93 16.13
C ASP A 271 6.21 24.93 15.14
N ALA A 272 7.05 25.76 14.50
CA ALA A 272 6.61 26.81 13.58
C ALA A 272 6.08 26.25 12.25
N THR A 273 6.67 25.15 11.75
CA THR A 273 6.28 24.55 10.47
C THR A 273 5.20 23.48 10.60
N ARG A 274 5.03 22.92 11.81
CA ARG A 274 4.14 21.80 12.06
C ARG A 274 2.70 22.01 11.56
N PRO A 275 2.02 23.15 11.77
CA PRO A 275 0.66 23.34 11.27
C PRO A 275 0.55 23.24 9.75
N TYR A 276 1.52 23.79 9.01
CA TYR A 276 1.59 23.67 7.55
C TYR A 276 1.87 22.23 7.13
N ALA A 277 2.77 21.54 7.84
CA ALA A 277 3.05 20.13 7.63
C ALA A 277 1.78 19.27 7.78
N PHE A 278 0.98 19.51 8.83
CA PHE A 278 -0.30 18.82 9.03
C PHE A 278 -1.25 19.00 7.86
N PHE A 279 -1.37 20.21 7.33
CA PHE A 279 -2.22 20.48 6.18
C PHE A 279 -1.76 19.67 4.95
N PHE A 280 -0.49 19.83 4.53
CA PHE A 280 0.02 19.18 3.32
C PHE A 280 0.11 17.65 3.45
N VAL A 281 0.58 17.13 4.60
CA VAL A 281 0.66 15.68 4.85
C VAL A 281 -0.73 15.05 4.89
N SER A 282 -1.71 15.70 5.53
CA SER A 282 -3.07 15.18 5.57
C SER A 282 -3.71 15.22 4.19
N TYR A 283 -3.52 16.32 3.44
CA TYR A 283 -4.00 16.43 2.07
C TYR A 283 -3.42 15.34 1.17
N PHE A 284 -2.09 15.13 1.21
CA PHE A 284 -1.41 14.08 0.46
C PHE A 284 -1.93 12.69 0.77
N HIS A 285 -2.10 12.35 2.06
CA HIS A 285 -2.61 11.02 2.44
C HIS A 285 -4.08 10.83 2.07
N CYS A 286 -4.90 11.87 2.20
CA CYS A 286 -6.28 11.86 1.70
C CYS A 286 -6.31 11.64 0.18
N MET A 287 -5.48 12.35 -0.58
CA MET A 287 -5.37 12.19 -2.03
C MET A 287 -4.92 10.76 -2.39
N ASN A 288 -3.88 10.24 -1.74
CA ASN A 288 -3.41 8.87 -1.95
C ASN A 288 -4.46 7.81 -1.61
N SER A 289 -5.32 8.05 -0.61
CA SER A 289 -6.42 7.12 -0.28
C SER A 289 -7.48 7.02 -1.38
N GLN A 290 -7.55 8.02 -2.27
CA GLN A 290 -8.47 8.04 -3.41
C GLN A 290 -7.79 7.56 -4.69
N LEU A 291 -6.50 7.90 -4.88
CA LEU A 291 -5.72 7.52 -6.06
C LEU A 291 -5.32 6.05 -6.06
N PHE A 292 -4.98 5.50 -4.89
CA PHE A 292 -4.40 4.18 -4.79
C PHE A 292 -5.17 3.29 -3.82
N SER A 293 -5.30 2.01 -4.16
CA SER A 293 -5.79 0.98 -3.23
C SER A 293 -4.67 0.48 -2.30
N ILE A 294 -4.11 1.39 -1.49
CA ILE A 294 -2.98 1.12 -0.57
C ILE A 294 -3.41 0.76 0.86
N GLY A 295 -4.66 0.31 1.02
CA GLY A 295 -5.22 -0.12 2.30
C GLY A 295 -5.24 0.97 3.38
N MET A 296 -4.95 0.59 4.63
CA MET A 296 -5.05 1.48 5.79
C MET A 296 -3.87 2.47 5.94
N PHE A 297 -2.98 2.58 4.94
CA PHE A 297 -1.73 3.33 5.06
C PHE A 297 -1.95 4.81 5.29
N SER A 298 -2.71 5.46 4.41
CA SER A 298 -3.02 6.89 4.52
C SER A 298 -3.58 7.25 5.90
N TYR A 299 -4.52 6.45 6.39
CA TYR A 299 -5.14 6.67 7.71
C TYR A 299 -4.16 6.43 8.86
N THR A 300 -3.26 5.45 8.74
CA THR A 300 -2.23 5.18 9.75
C THR A 300 -1.22 6.31 9.83
N MET A 301 -0.78 6.83 8.67
CA MET A 301 0.13 7.97 8.63
C MET A 301 -0.52 9.21 9.23
N MET A 302 -1.77 9.51 8.87
CA MET A 302 -2.55 10.60 9.50
C MET A 302 -2.71 10.42 11.01
N ALA A 303 -2.97 9.19 11.48
CA ALA A 303 -3.07 8.89 12.91
C ALA A 303 -1.72 9.00 13.65
N SER A 304 -0.60 8.88 12.92
CA SER A 304 0.75 9.03 13.47
C SER A 304 1.21 10.50 13.56
N SER A 305 0.73 11.39 12.69
CA SER A 305 1.14 12.81 12.66
C SER A 305 1.01 13.53 14.02
N PRO A 306 -0.05 13.32 14.84
CA PRO A 306 -0.16 13.89 16.18
C PRO A 306 0.97 13.50 17.14
N LEU A 307 1.73 12.44 16.88
CA LEU A 307 2.92 12.10 17.68
C LEU A 307 3.97 13.21 17.66
N PHE A 308 4.02 14.04 16.61
CA PHE A 308 4.98 15.14 16.51
C PHE A 308 4.56 16.39 17.28
N CYS A 309 3.32 16.47 17.75
CA CYS A 309 2.86 17.55 18.63
C CYS A 309 3.44 17.44 20.05
N TYR A 310 3.19 18.46 20.89
CA TYR A 310 3.46 18.41 22.32
C TYR A 310 2.78 17.20 22.96
N THR A 311 3.47 16.47 23.83
CA THR A 311 3.01 15.15 24.31
C THR A 311 1.73 15.21 25.15
N ASP A 312 1.37 16.39 25.67
CA ASP A 312 0.16 16.69 26.43
C ASP A 312 -0.99 17.25 25.56
N TRP A 313 -0.83 17.32 24.22
CA TRP A 313 -1.87 17.81 23.31
C TRP A 313 -3.24 17.16 23.51
N PRO A 314 -3.38 15.84 23.81
CA PRO A 314 -4.69 15.24 23.99
C PRO A 314 -5.42 15.85 25.19
N ARG A 315 -4.70 16.13 26.29
CA ARG A 315 -5.31 16.73 27.48
C ARG A 315 -5.87 18.11 27.15
N ARG A 316 -5.09 18.93 26.44
CA ARG A 316 -5.49 20.27 26.02
C ARG A 316 -6.67 20.24 25.05
N PHE A 317 -6.70 19.26 24.16
CA PHE A 317 -7.76 19.08 23.18
C PHE A 317 -9.07 18.65 23.86
N PHE A 318 -9.05 17.58 24.64
CA PHE A 318 -10.24 17.04 25.30
C PHE A 318 -10.73 17.91 26.47
N ALA A 319 -9.89 18.77 27.05
CA ALA A 319 -10.33 19.73 28.07
C ALA A 319 -11.39 20.72 27.57
N ARG A 320 -11.47 20.95 26.25
CA ARG A 320 -12.45 21.84 25.62
C ARG A 320 -13.84 21.20 25.44
N PHE A 321 -13.96 19.89 25.65
CA PHE A 321 -15.22 19.17 25.44
C PHE A 321 -16.17 19.33 26.65
N PRO A 322 -17.50 19.31 26.41
CA PRO A 322 -18.51 19.39 27.46
C PRO A 322 -18.32 18.33 28.57
N ALA A 323 -18.66 18.70 29.80
CA ALA A 323 -18.43 17.85 30.98
C ALA A 323 -19.12 16.48 30.90
N PHE A 324 -20.29 16.39 30.26
CA PHE A 324 -21.04 15.12 30.12
C PHE A 324 -20.31 14.08 29.27
N LEU A 325 -19.41 14.50 28.36
CA LEU A 325 -18.59 13.58 27.55
C LEU A 325 -17.34 13.09 28.28
N ARG A 326 -16.97 13.70 29.42
CA ARG A 326 -15.74 13.34 30.17
C ARG A 326 -15.74 11.91 30.71
N ALA A 327 -16.90 11.27 30.83
CA ALA A 327 -16.99 9.88 31.27
C ALA A 327 -16.39 8.88 30.26
N VAL A 328 -16.42 9.23 28.97
CA VAL A 328 -15.95 8.37 27.86
C VAL A 328 -14.64 8.89 27.25
N LEU A 329 -14.41 10.19 27.35
CA LEU A 329 -13.23 10.84 26.78
C LEU A 329 -11.93 10.57 27.58
N PRO A 330 -10.76 10.71 26.94
CA PRO A 330 -9.47 10.60 27.61
C PRO A 330 -9.29 11.54 28.80
N LEU A 331 -8.49 11.10 29.79
CA LEU A 331 -8.27 11.81 31.04
C LEU A 331 -7.61 13.17 30.82
N THR A 332 -8.29 14.24 31.24
CA THR A 332 -7.77 15.63 31.18
C THR A 332 -7.04 16.03 32.47
N SER A 333 -7.45 15.47 33.60
CA SER A 333 -6.81 15.53 34.92
C SER A 333 -6.88 14.14 35.56
N PRO A 334 -5.96 13.74 36.47
CA PRO A 334 -4.87 14.50 37.11
C PRO A 334 -3.58 14.61 36.27
N ASP A 335 -2.58 15.30 36.83
CA ASP A 335 -1.22 15.37 36.29
C ASP A 335 -0.52 14.01 36.26
N PRO A 336 0.48 13.82 35.39
CA PRO A 336 1.16 12.54 35.29
C PRO A 336 1.92 12.16 36.55
N GLN A 337 1.83 10.88 36.93
CA GLN A 337 2.47 10.34 38.14
C GLN A 337 3.92 9.91 37.88
N PRO A 338 4.82 9.93 38.87
CA PRO A 338 6.18 9.43 38.71
C PRO A 338 6.21 7.94 38.31
N SER A 339 7.14 7.57 37.41
CA SER A 339 7.28 6.21 36.90
C SER A 339 8.67 5.68 37.17
N THR A 340 8.76 4.41 37.58
CA THR A 340 10.06 3.77 37.80
C THR A 340 10.85 3.58 36.50
N SER A 341 10.21 3.65 35.33
CA SER A 341 10.84 3.57 34.00
C SER A 341 11.60 4.85 33.63
N CYS A 342 11.39 5.96 34.33
CA CYS A 342 11.98 7.26 34.02
C CYS A 342 13.16 7.59 34.95
N VAL A 343 14.01 8.50 34.48
CA VAL A 343 15.11 9.10 35.23
C VAL A 343 14.73 10.54 35.57
N TYR A 344 14.66 10.84 36.86
CA TYR A 344 14.36 12.18 37.37
C TYR A 344 15.67 12.84 37.80
N ASN A 345 15.80 14.14 37.51
CA ASN A 345 16.87 14.94 38.09
C ASN A 345 16.48 15.24 39.54
N GLU A 346 17.32 14.84 40.50
CA GLU A 346 17.09 15.16 41.90
C GLU A 346 17.29 16.66 42.14
N ILE A 347 16.20 17.38 42.46
CA ILE A 347 16.26 18.70 43.10
C ILE A 347 15.86 18.46 44.56
N GLN A 348 16.83 18.50 45.48
CA GLN A 348 16.48 18.48 46.91
C GLN A 348 15.86 19.81 47.29
N SER A 349 14.57 19.81 47.60
CA SER A 349 13.98 20.77 48.52
C SER A 349 14.34 20.35 49.94
N THR A 350 15.53 20.70 50.41
CA THR A 350 15.86 20.59 51.84
C THR A 350 15.08 21.65 52.60
N SER A 351 13.90 21.30 53.09
CA SER A 351 13.28 22.01 54.21
C SER A 351 14.03 21.64 55.49
N THR A 352 15.11 22.36 55.80
CA THR A 352 15.46 22.92 57.13
C THR A 352 16.87 23.52 57.11
N ASN A 353 16.96 24.77 57.57
CA ASN A 353 18.13 25.66 57.74
C ASN A 353 18.65 26.44 56.51
N PRO A 354 18.61 27.80 56.55
CA PRO A 354 19.24 28.66 55.56
C PRO A 354 20.71 28.88 55.93
N GLN A 355 21.62 28.20 55.24
CA GLN A 355 22.98 28.68 55.07
C GLN A 355 23.59 28.13 53.77
N GLU A 356 23.59 29.02 52.76
CA GLU A 356 24.51 29.17 51.63
C GLU A 356 25.33 27.95 51.18
N THR A 357 24.77 27.16 50.27
CA THR A 357 25.51 26.58 49.13
C THR A 357 24.54 26.47 47.94
N PRO A 358 24.95 26.78 46.69
CA PRO A 358 24.09 26.52 45.53
C PRO A 358 23.83 25.02 45.42
N PRO A 359 22.59 24.57 45.17
CA PRO A 359 22.29 23.15 45.07
C PRO A 359 23.05 22.55 43.89
N VAL A 360 24.10 21.78 44.17
CA VAL A 360 24.81 20.99 43.16
C VAL A 360 23.91 19.83 42.78
N ALA A 361 23.28 19.91 41.62
CA ALA A 361 22.47 18.83 41.06
C ALA A 361 23.34 17.57 40.95
N LYS A 362 23.05 16.55 41.77
CA LYS A 362 23.75 15.26 41.67
C LYS A 362 23.26 14.53 40.42
N ALA A 363 24.21 13.96 39.66
CA ALA A 363 23.91 13.18 38.47
C ALA A 363 22.98 11.99 38.83
N PRO A 364 21.91 11.76 38.07
CA PRO A 364 20.93 10.74 38.41
C PRO A 364 21.51 9.32 38.34
N ARG A 365 21.13 8.45 39.28
CA ARG A 365 21.60 7.06 39.30
C ARG A 365 20.93 6.23 38.19
N LEU A 366 21.70 5.89 37.15
CA LEU A 366 21.24 5.10 36.02
C LEU A 366 21.21 3.59 36.33
N LYS A 367 20.03 2.97 36.18
CA LYS A 367 19.84 1.51 36.29
C LYS A 367 20.18 0.82 34.97
N LEU A 368 20.47 -0.49 35.02
CA LEU A 368 20.78 -1.31 33.83
C LEU A 368 19.68 -1.20 32.75
N LYS A 369 18.41 -1.24 33.15
CA LYS A 369 17.26 -1.11 32.22
C LYS A 369 17.28 0.20 31.41
N HIS A 370 17.75 1.32 31.98
CA HIS A 370 17.83 2.60 31.28
C HIS A 370 18.93 2.56 30.20
N LYS A 371 20.06 1.93 30.53
CA LYS A 371 21.16 1.70 29.58
C LYS A 371 20.72 0.79 28.44
N LEU A 372 20.03 -0.32 28.75
CA LEU A 372 19.51 -1.25 27.75
C LEU A 372 18.49 -0.58 26.81
N ALA A 373 17.58 0.25 27.34
CA ALA A 373 16.63 0.99 26.51
C ALA A 373 17.34 1.98 25.55
N ALA A 374 18.38 2.67 26.02
CA ALA A 374 19.19 3.54 25.18
C ALA A 374 19.97 2.78 24.10
N ILE A 375 20.59 1.65 24.46
CA ILE A 375 21.28 0.76 23.50
C ILE A 375 20.29 0.27 22.44
N PHE A 376 19.12 -0.24 22.86
CA PHE A 376 18.06 -0.66 21.94
C PHE A 376 17.64 0.47 21.00
N THR A 377 17.45 1.69 21.53
CA THR A 377 17.07 2.84 20.71
C THR A 377 18.10 3.15 19.63
N ILE A 378 19.39 3.13 19.98
CA ILE A 378 20.47 3.40 19.02
C ILE A 378 20.56 2.27 17.99
N LEU A 379 20.60 1.01 18.44
CA LEU A 379 20.68 -0.14 17.55
C LEU A 379 19.52 -0.17 16.55
N TYR A 380 18.30 0.10 17.01
CA TYR A 380 17.13 0.16 16.15
C TYR A 380 17.23 1.26 15.11
N ILE A 381 17.62 2.49 15.50
CA ILE A 381 17.76 3.59 14.55
C ILE A 381 18.86 3.29 13.52
N THR A 382 20.00 2.74 13.96
CA THR A 382 21.08 2.33 13.05
C THR A 382 20.61 1.24 12.08
N GLU A 383 19.88 0.24 12.57
CA GLU A 383 19.32 -0.83 11.76
C GLU A 383 18.34 -0.30 10.71
N GLN A 384 17.41 0.59 11.08
CA GLN A 384 16.44 1.17 10.14
C GLN A 384 17.05 2.14 9.12
N LEU A 385 18.22 2.73 9.42
CA LEU A 385 19.00 3.49 8.44
C LEU A 385 19.83 2.59 7.53
N PHE A 386 20.28 1.44 8.03
CA PHE A 386 21.13 0.51 7.29
C PHE A 386 20.33 -0.41 6.35
N LEU A 387 19.24 -1.02 6.85
CA LEU A 387 18.50 -2.04 6.11
C LEU A 387 18.06 -1.59 4.72
N PRO A 388 17.50 -0.38 4.51
CA PRO A 388 17.08 0.09 3.19
C PRO A 388 18.21 0.18 2.15
N TYR A 389 19.47 0.04 2.54
CA TYR A 389 20.65 0.03 1.66
C TYR A 389 21.43 -1.28 1.71
N SER A 390 20.94 -2.29 2.43
CA SER A 390 21.62 -3.58 2.64
C SER A 390 21.62 -4.53 1.44
N HIS A 391 21.17 -4.07 0.27
CA HIS A 391 20.97 -4.87 -0.95
C HIS A 391 22.25 -5.48 -1.52
N PHE A 392 23.41 -4.96 -1.13
CA PHE A 392 24.72 -5.55 -1.46
C PHE A 392 24.95 -6.90 -0.76
N ILE A 393 24.24 -7.17 0.35
CA ILE A 393 24.24 -8.45 1.05
C ILE A 393 23.26 -9.40 0.38
N THR A 394 22.03 -8.94 0.12
CA THR A 394 20.94 -9.79 -0.37
C THR A 394 20.78 -9.72 -1.89
N GLN A 395 21.88 -9.97 -2.61
CA GLN A 395 21.97 -9.76 -4.06
C GLN A 395 20.98 -10.61 -4.88
N GLY A 396 20.54 -11.74 -4.35
CA GLY A 396 19.58 -12.62 -5.03
C GLY A 396 18.16 -12.07 -5.14
N TYR A 397 17.82 -11.06 -4.33
CA TYR A 397 16.55 -10.34 -4.44
C TYR A 397 16.64 -9.11 -5.34
N ASN A 398 17.83 -8.71 -5.77
CA ASN A 398 17.99 -7.61 -6.71
C ASN A 398 17.47 -8.05 -8.08
N ASN A 399 16.57 -7.26 -8.65
CA ASN A 399 16.11 -7.39 -10.02
C ASN A 399 16.52 -6.11 -10.76
N TRP A 400 15.70 -5.59 -11.69
CA TRP A 400 15.92 -4.22 -12.22
C TRP A 400 15.86 -3.13 -11.15
N THR A 401 15.22 -3.44 -10.01
CA THR A 401 15.23 -2.62 -8.80
C THR A 401 15.99 -3.36 -7.71
N ASN A 402 16.87 -2.66 -7.00
CA ASN A 402 17.68 -3.24 -5.93
C ASN A 402 16.84 -3.50 -4.68
N GLY A 403 17.10 -4.64 -4.03
CA GLY A 403 16.54 -4.99 -2.75
C GLY A 403 15.28 -5.85 -2.76
N LEU A 404 14.98 -6.40 -1.58
CA LEU A 404 13.72 -7.07 -1.34
C LEU A 404 12.60 -6.01 -1.32
N TYR A 405 11.58 -6.24 -2.14
CA TYR A 405 10.39 -5.40 -2.16
C TYR A 405 9.79 -5.27 -0.74
N GLY A 406 9.69 -4.03 -0.22
CA GLY A 406 8.91 -3.71 0.97
C GLY A 406 9.67 -3.26 2.23
N TYR A 407 11.01 -3.34 2.31
CA TYR A 407 11.75 -2.71 3.43
C TYR A 407 12.62 -1.51 3.00
N SER A 408 12.79 -1.30 1.70
CA SER A 408 13.62 -0.23 1.11
C SER A 408 12.92 1.13 1.05
N TRP A 409 11.64 1.19 1.39
CA TRP A 409 10.79 2.39 1.32
C TRP A 409 10.62 2.96 -0.09
N ASP A 410 10.80 2.12 -1.12
CA ASP A 410 10.54 2.47 -2.53
C ASP A 410 9.02 2.57 -2.77
N MET A 411 8.42 3.70 -2.42
CA MET A 411 6.97 3.92 -2.51
C MET A 411 6.58 4.57 -3.85
N MET A 412 5.97 3.75 -4.73
CA MET A 412 5.40 4.15 -6.03
C MET A 412 6.38 4.75 -7.04
N VAL A 413 7.66 4.40 -6.98
CA VAL A 413 8.70 4.93 -7.90
C VAL A 413 8.67 4.24 -9.28
N HIS A 414 8.17 3.00 -9.34
CA HIS A 414 8.23 2.20 -10.56
C HIS A 414 6.85 1.71 -10.97
N SER A 415 6.45 2.02 -12.21
CA SER A 415 5.32 1.42 -12.91
C SER A 415 5.83 0.34 -13.85
N ARG A 416 5.16 -0.82 -13.88
CA ARG A 416 5.50 -1.95 -14.75
C ARG A 416 4.29 -2.38 -15.56
N SER A 417 4.49 -2.66 -16.84
CA SER A 417 3.46 -3.22 -17.73
C SER A 417 4.01 -4.46 -18.45
N HIS A 418 3.21 -5.53 -18.50
CA HIS A 418 3.59 -6.79 -19.14
C HIS A 418 2.81 -6.96 -20.43
N GLN A 419 3.49 -7.05 -21.58
CA GLN A 419 2.82 -7.33 -22.84
C GLN A 419 2.66 -8.84 -23.08
N HIS A 420 3.67 -9.63 -22.72
CA HIS A 420 3.72 -11.05 -23.03
C HIS A 420 4.30 -11.85 -21.86
N VAL A 421 3.63 -12.94 -21.49
CA VAL A 421 4.04 -13.87 -20.44
C VAL A 421 3.76 -15.28 -20.95
N LYS A 422 4.81 -15.99 -21.34
CA LYS A 422 4.73 -17.36 -21.85
C LYS A 422 5.52 -18.28 -20.96
N ILE A 423 4.88 -19.39 -20.60
CA ILE A 423 5.50 -20.48 -19.86
C ILE A 423 5.50 -21.69 -20.76
N THR A 424 6.68 -22.21 -21.03
CA THR A 424 6.87 -23.41 -21.84
C THR A 424 7.41 -24.52 -20.96
N TYR A 425 6.81 -25.70 -21.05
CA TYR A 425 7.38 -26.91 -20.45
C TYR A 425 7.92 -27.83 -21.54
N LYS A 426 8.95 -28.59 -21.19
CA LYS A 426 9.47 -29.69 -22.00
C LYS A 426 9.64 -30.91 -21.09
N ASP A 427 9.03 -32.03 -21.44
CA ASP A 427 9.27 -33.27 -20.68
C ASP A 427 10.62 -33.87 -21.09
N GLY A 428 11.54 -34.01 -20.14
CA GLY A 428 12.85 -34.62 -20.34
C GLY A 428 12.80 -36.08 -20.79
N LYS A 429 11.69 -36.80 -20.54
CA LYS A 429 11.52 -38.20 -20.97
C LYS A 429 10.91 -38.35 -22.36
N THR A 430 9.82 -37.64 -22.64
CA THR A 430 9.09 -37.78 -23.92
C THR A 430 9.60 -36.81 -24.99
N GLY A 431 10.23 -35.71 -24.58
CA GLY A 431 10.58 -34.60 -25.45
C GLY A 431 9.39 -33.73 -25.85
N GLU A 432 8.19 -34.00 -25.31
CA GLU A 432 6.99 -33.22 -25.59
C GLU A 432 7.16 -31.77 -25.08
N ILE A 433 6.77 -30.82 -25.91
CA ILE A 433 6.81 -29.38 -25.58
C ILE A 433 5.37 -28.87 -25.54
N GLY A 434 5.03 -28.16 -24.48
CA GLY A 434 3.71 -27.52 -24.37
C GLY A 434 3.76 -26.19 -23.64
N TYR A 435 2.60 -25.56 -23.54
CA TYR A 435 2.44 -24.23 -22.94
C TYR A 435 1.54 -24.30 -21.72
N LEU A 436 1.89 -23.54 -20.69
CA LEU A 436 1.09 -23.39 -19.48
C LEU A 436 0.48 -21.99 -19.43
N ASN A 437 -0.79 -21.91 -19.05
CA ASN A 437 -1.41 -20.63 -18.75
C ASN A 437 -0.80 -20.08 -17.43
N PRO A 438 -0.18 -18.88 -17.45
CA PRO A 438 0.52 -18.33 -16.29
C PRO A 438 -0.32 -18.15 -15.02
N GLY A 439 -1.63 -17.99 -15.15
CA GLY A 439 -2.55 -17.70 -14.03
C GLY A 439 -3.19 -18.93 -13.37
N VAL A 440 -2.93 -20.16 -13.85
CA VAL A 440 -3.67 -21.35 -13.40
C VAL A 440 -3.34 -21.73 -11.95
N PHE A 441 -2.06 -21.65 -11.57
CA PHE A 441 -1.59 -22.15 -10.27
C PHE A 441 -1.31 -21.03 -9.25
N THR A 442 -1.62 -19.77 -9.56
CA THR A 442 -1.42 -18.64 -8.63
C THR A 442 -2.38 -17.50 -8.94
N GLN A 443 -2.94 -16.89 -7.89
CA GLN A 443 -3.77 -15.68 -8.01
C GLN A 443 -2.93 -14.41 -8.16
N SER A 444 -1.66 -14.46 -7.74
CA SER A 444 -0.77 -13.30 -7.84
C SER A 444 -0.07 -13.23 -9.19
N ARG A 445 0.09 -12.01 -9.69
CA ARG A 445 0.88 -11.68 -10.89
C ARG A 445 2.32 -11.24 -10.56
N ARG A 446 2.67 -11.02 -9.30
CA ARG A 446 3.96 -10.43 -8.89
C ARG A 446 5.18 -11.32 -9.12
N TRP A 447 4.98 -12.64 -9.22
CA TRP A 447 6.09 -13.57 -9.43
C TRP A 447 6.85 -13.33 -10.75
N LYS A 448 6.19 -12.68 -11.71
CA LYS A 448 6.75 -12.35 -13.03
C LYS A 448 7.89 -11.33 -12.99
N ASP A 449 7.97 -10.54 -11.92
CA ASP A 449 8.93 -9.42 -11.79
C ASP A 449 10.11 -9.74 -10.87
N HIS A 450 10.11 -10.93 -10.26
CA HIS A 450 11.00 -11.26 -9.16
C HIS A 450 11.61 -12.65 -9.35
N GLY A 451 12.94 -12.71 -9.53
CA GLY A 451 13.64 -13.97 -9.80
C GLY A 451 13.46 -15.04 -8.71
N ASP A 452 13.38 -14.63 -7.44
CA ASP A 452 13.14 -15.55 -6.32
C ASP A 452 11.74 -16.19 -6.38
N MET A 453 10.73 -15.39 -6.67
CA MET A 453 9.36 -15.87 -6.82
C MET A 453 9.21 -16.73 -8.08
N LEU A 454 9.87 -16.35 -9.18
CA LEU A 454 9.84 -17.14 -10.42
C LEU A 454 10.49 -18.51 -10.20
N LYS A 455 11.61 -18.58 -9.47
CA LYS A 455 12.20 -19.86 -9.05
C LYS A 455 11.25 -20.69 -8.17
N GLN A 456 10.58 -20.06 -7.21
CA GLN A 456 9.57 -20.73 -6.40
C GLN A 456 8.40 -21.25 -7.26
N TYR A 457 7.98 -20.49 -8.27
CA TYR A 457 6.93 -20.91 -9.19
C TYR A 457 7.36 -22.11 -10.03
N ALA A 458 8.54 -22.06 -10.63
CA ALA A 458 9.11 -23.18 -11.39
C ALA A 458 9.20 -24.46 -10.54
N THR A 459 9.70 -24.33 -9.29
CA THR A 459 9.80 -25.45 -8.35
C THR A 459 8.43 -26.02 -7.98
N CYS A 460 7.44 -25.15 -7.81
CA CYS A 460 6.06 -25.55 -7.55
C CYS A 460 5.44 -26.29 -8.74
N LEU A 461 5.60 -25.78 -9.96
CA LEU A 461 5.14 -26.42 -11.18
C LEU A 461 5.81 -27.79 -11.37
N ASN A 462 7.12 -27.91 -11.12
CA ASN A 462 7.82 -29.19 -11.16
C ASN A 462 7.20 -30.26 -10.23
N HIS A 463 6.63 -29.86 -9.10
CA HIS A 463 5.91 -30.79 -8.21
C HIS A 463 4.48 -31.12 -8.68
N PHE A 464 3.82 -30.23 -9.42
CA PHE A 464 2.43 -30.42 -9.85
C PHE A 464 2.29 -31.08 -11.22
N LEU A 465 3.17 -30.79 -12.17
CA LEU A 465 3.11 -31.31 -13.53
C LEU A 465 3.17 -32.84 -13.65
N PRO A 466 3.84 -33.60 -12.74
CA PRO A 466 3.72 -35.06 -12.71
C PRO A 466 2.30 -35.60 -12.54
N ARG A 467 1.37 -34.82 -11.98
CA ARG A 467 -0.05 -35.20 -11.89
C ARG A 467 -0.77 -35.13 -13.24
N TYR A 468 -0.17 -34.50 -14.24
CA TYR A 468 -0.68 -34.32 -15.60
C TYR A 468 0.15 -35.11 -16.62
N ASN A 469 0.77 -36.21 -16.19
CA ASN A 469 1.61 -37.10 -17.01
C ASN A 469 2.93 -36.50 -17.54
N ILE A 470 3.39 -35.37 -16.99
CA ILE A 470 4.68 -34.77 -17.35
C ILE A 470 5.70 -35.16 -16.29
N SER A 471 6.59 -36.11 -16.61
CA SER A 471 7.38 -36.80 -15.59
C SER A 471 8.65 -36.07 -15.16
N ASP A 472 9.34 -35.41 -16.10
CA ASP A 472 10.59 -34.69 -15.86
C ASP A 472 10.50 -33.28 -16.49
N PRO A 473 9.72 -32.35 -15.90
CA PRO A 473 9.45 -31.06 -16.52
C PRO A 473 10.64 -30.11 -16.44
N GLU A 474 11.17 -29.72 -17.60
CA GLU A 474 12.00 -28.51 -17.76
C GLU A 474 11.08 -27.33 -18.03
N ILE A 475 11.27 -26.20 -17.35
CA ILE A 475 10.34 -25.06 -17.42
C ILE A 475 11.09 -23.78 -17.79
N TYR A 476 10.62 -23.15 -18.87
CA TYR A 476 11.17 -21.96 -19.48
C TYR A 476 10.15 -20.81 -19.41
N PHE A 477 10.64 -19.60 -19.15
CA PHE A 477 9.81 -18.41 -18.98
C PHE A 477 10.23 -17.34 -19.98
N ASP A 478 9.30 -16.89 -20.82
CA ASP A 478 9.49 -15.73 -21.69
C ASP A 478 8.57 -14.60 -21.22
N ILE A 479 9.15 -13.61 -20.52
CA ILE A 479 8.42 -12.54 -19.85
C ILE A 479 8.92 -11.19 -20.36
N TRP A 480 8.01 -10.47 -21.01
CA TRP A 480 8.23 -9.14 -21.55
C TRP A 480 7.61 -8.10 -20.64
N VAL A 481 8.42 -7.13 -20.24
CA VAL A 481 8.01 -6.08 -19.32
C VAL A 481 8.63 -4.75 -19.73
N SER A 482 7.83 -3.69 -19.62
CA SER A 482 8.29 -2.31 -19.63
C SER A 482 8.27 -1.76 -18.21
N ILE A 483 9.26 -0.93 -17.89
CA ILE A 483 9.34 -0.20 -16.62
C ILE A 483 9.47 1.30 -16.92
N ASN A 484 8.56 2.10 -16.35
CA ASN A 484 8.52 3.56 -16.53
C ASN A 484 8.61 3.97 -18.02
N GLU A 485 7.71 3.44 -18.86
CA GLU A 485 7.57 3.79 -20.29
C GLU A 485 8.79 3.53 -21.18
N ARG A 486 9.69 2.63 -20.77
CA ARG A 486 10.77 2.14 -21.64
C ARG A 486 10.24 1.13 -22.66
N PHE A 487 11.10 0.71 -23.58
CA PHE A 487 10.85 -0.46 -24.43
C PHE A 487 10.38 -1.67 -23.62
N GLN A 488 9.44 -2.44 -24.18
CA GLN A 488 9.17 -3.80 -23.74
C GLN A 488 10.42 -4.64 -24.02
N GLN A 489 10.96 -5.28 -22.98
CA GLN A 489 12.13 -6.14 -23.10
C GLN A 489 12.00 -7.35 -22.17
N ARG A 490 12.81 -8.37 -22.41
CA ARG A 490 12.84 -9.56 -21.56
C ARG A 490 13.49 -9.26 -20.22
N ILE A 491 12.87 -9.70 -19.13
CA ILE A 491 13.45 -9.62 -17.80
C ILE A 491 14.30 -10.86 -17.43
N PHE A 492 13.99 -12.02 -18.00
CA PHE A 492 14.71 -13.28 -17.73
C PHE A 492 15.12 -13.96 -19.04
N ASP A 493 16.23 -14.72 -19.03
CA ASP A 493 16.68 -15.47 -20.21
C ASP A 493 15.72 -16.65 -20.49
N PRO A 494 15.00 -16.65 -21.64
CA PRO A 494 14.00 -17.66 -21.95
C PRO A 494 14.61 -19.04 -22.28
N ARG A 495 15.94 -19.14 -22.41
CA ARG A 495 16.65 -20.38 -22.74
C ARG A 495 17.04 -21.20 -21.51
N VAL A 496 16.86 -20.65 -20.31
CA VAL A 496 17.29 -21.27 -19.06
C VAL A 496 16.15 -22.09 -18.48
N ASP A 497 16.43 -23.37 -18.17
CA ASP A 497 15.54 -24.19 -17.37
C ASP A 497 15.58 -23.71 -15.91
N VAL A 498 14.51 -23.01 -15.50
CA VAL A 498 14.46 -22.40 -14.18
C VAL A 498 14.26 -23.44 -13.08
N VAL A 499 13.85 -24.68 -13.39
CA VAL A 499 13.77 -25.75 -12.40
C VAL A 499 15.16 -26.17 -11.93
N LYS A 500 16.12 -26.28 -12.86
CA LYS A 500 17.48 -26.77 -12.56
C LYS A 500 18.46 -25.67 -12.14
N VAL A 501 18.23 -24.42 -12.54
CA VAL A 501 19.18 -23.32 -12.24
C VAL A 501 19.24 -23.01 -10.74
N ASP A 502 20.45 -22.71 -10.23
CA ASP A 502 20.62 -22.32 -8.84
C ASP A 502 20.12 -20.89 -8.58
N TRP A 503 19.50 -20.69 -7.43
CA TRP A 503 19.18 -19.36 -6.89
C TRP A 503 19.65 -19.27 -5.44
N SER A 504 20.20 -18.12 -5.06
CA SER A 504 20.68 -17.87 -3.70
C SER A 504 20.35 -16.45 -3.27
N PRO A 505 19.90 -16.21 -2.02
CA PRO A 505 19.63 -14.86 -1.52
C PRO A 505 20.86 -13.93 -1.57
N PHE A 506 22.07 -14.49 -1.56
CA PHE A 506 23.33 -13.74 -1.40
C PHE A 506 24.14 -13.61 -2.69
N ARG A 507 23.69 -14.21 -3.79
CA ARG A 507 24.39 -14.14 -5.09
C ARG A 507 23.48 -13.52 -6.15
N PRO A 508 24.02 -12.77 -7.12
CA PRO A 508 23.21 -12.18 -8.18
C PRO A 508 22.54 -13.26 -9.02
N ASN A 509 21.38 -12.95 -9.56
CA ASN A 509 20.67 -13.85 -10.46
C ASN A 509 21.38 -13.88 -11.83
N THR A 510 21.94 -15.04 -12.21
CA THR A 510 22.71 -15.21 -13.45
C THR A 510 21.84 -15.25 -14.71
N TRP A 511 20.54 -15.47 -14.56
CA TRP A 511 19.57 -15.57 -15.66
C TRP A 511 18.59 -14.37 -15.71
N LEU A 512 18.88 -13.32 -14.93
CA LEU A 512 18.21 -12.02 -15.04
C LEU A 512 18.86 -11.22 -16.17
N MET A 513 18.05 -10.73 -17.10
CA MET A 513 18.50 -9.87 -18.20
C MET A 513 18.71 -8.44 -17.69
N PRO A 514 19.78 -7.74 -18.14
CA PRO A 514 20.02 -6.37 -17.72
C PRO A 514 18.94 -5.43 -18.27
N LEU A 515 18.56 -4.43 -17.48
CA LEU A 515 17.69 -3.35 -17.98
C LEU A 515 18.47 -2.53 -19.01
N LEU A 516 17.93 -2.38 -20.22
CA LEU A 516 18.52 -1.58 -21.31
C LEU A 516 18.38 -0.07 -21.03
N VAL A 517 19.11 0.44 -20.04
CA VAL A 517 19.05 1.84 -19.59
C VAL A 517 19.53 2.81 -20.68
N ASP A 518 20.47 2.40 -21.53
CA ASP A 518 21.00 3.22 -22.64
C ASP A 518 19.92 3.59 -23.66
N LEU A 519 18.82 2.83 -23.72
CA LEU A 519 17.68 3.11 -24.60
C LEU A 519 16.63 4.04 -23.96
N SER A 520 16.79 4.47 -22.70
CA SER A 520 15.85 5.36 -22.01
C SER A 520 15.55 6.68 -22.77
N PRO A 521 16.51 7.32 -23.48
CA PRO A 521 16.23 8.53 -24.26
C PRO A 521 15.20 8.34 -25.40
N TRP A 522 14.86 7.10 -25.77
CA TRP A 522 13.83 6.85 -26.78
C TRP A 522 12.41 7.21 -26.33
N ARG A 523 12.17 7.42 -25.03
CA ARG A 523 10.85 7.81 -24.50
C ARG A 523 10.25 9.04 -25.17
N THR A 524 11.06 10.07 -25.42
CA THR A 524 10.58 11.29 -26.10
C THR A 524 10.16 10.96 -27.54
N LYS A 525 10.92 10.10 -28.22
CA LYS A 525 10.57 9.62 -29.56
C LYS A 525 9.30 8.76 -29.56
N PHE A 526 9.05 7.98 -28.50
CA PHE A 526 7.79 7.22 -28.38
C PHE A 526 6.59 8.17 -28.37
N GLN A 527 6.66 9.22 -27.54
CA GLN A 527 5.60 10.24 -27.47
C GLN A 527 5.41 10.96 -28.81
N GLU A 528 6.49 11.27 -29.52
CA GLU A 528 6.43 11.87 -30.87
C GLU A 528 5.76 10.93 -31.89
N ILE A 529 6.11 9.64 -31.88
CA ILE A 529 5.53 8.64 -32.78
C ILE A 529 4.04 8.42 -32.44
N GLU A 530 3.71 8.19 -31.17
CA GLU A 530 2.33 8.00 -30.70
C GLU A 530 1.46 9.22 -31.02
N GLY A 531 1.98 10.43 -30.82
CA GLY A 531 1.27 11.67 -31.14
C GLY A 531 1.06 11.92 -32.64
N SER A 532 1.79 11.21 -33.51
CA SER A 532 1.64 11.31 -34.97
C SER A 532 0.59 10.35 -35.54
N LEU A 533 0.13 9.37 -34.74
CA LEU A 533 -0.83 8.36 -35.16
C LEU A 533 -2.27 8.73 -34.80
N ASP A 534 -3.21 8.14 -35.53
CA ASP A 534 -4.63 8.26 -35.22
C ASP A 534 -4.98 7.51 -33.93
N ASN A 535 -5.97 8.00 -33.18
CA ASN A 535 -6.42 7.43 -31.90
C ASN A 535 -6.86 5.96 -31.94
N GLN A 536 -7.06 5.37 -33.12
CA GLN A 536 -7.44 3.97 -33.30
C GLN A 536 -6.23 3.04 -33.48
N THR A 537 -5.04 3.60 -33.66
CA THR A 537 -3.82 2.85 -33.90
C THR A 537 -3.07 2.68 -32.58
N GLU A 538 -2.75 1.45 -32.24
CA GLU A 538 -1.93 1.11 -31.08
C GLU A 538 -0.51 0.77 -31.50
N ILE A 539 0.44 1.05 -30.61
CA ILE A 539 1.85 0.76 -30.81
C ILE A 539 2.40 -0.03 -29.62
N VAL A 540 3.26 -0.99 -29.92
CA VAL A 540 4.10 -1.64 -28.91
C VAL A 540 5.56 -1.52 -29.32
N PHE A 541 6.33 -0.78 -28.53
CA PHE A 541 7.77 -0.63 -28.70
C PHE A 541 8.52 -1.77 -28.02
N ILE A 542 9.37 -2.47 -28.77
CA ILE A 542 10.10 -3.65 -28.32
C ILE A 542 11.60 -3.45 -28.49
N ALA A 543 12.36 -3.90 -27.50
CA ALA A 543 13.81 -4.07 -27.59
C ALA A 543 14.18 -5.50 -27.17
N ASP A 544 14.86 -6.22 -28.04
CA ASP A 544 15.25 -7.62 -27.79
C ASP A 544 16.76 -7.83 -27.90
N PHE A 545 17.26 -8.85 -27.19
CA PHE A 545 18.69 -9.12 -27.06
C PHE A 545 19.22 -9.94 -28.24
N PRO A 546 20.51 -9.75 -28.60
CA PRO A 546 21.18 -10.51 -29.66
C PRO A 546 21.02 -12.02 -29.54
N GLY A 547 20.69 -12.68 -30.65
CA GLY A 547 20.55 -14.14 -30.73
C GLY A 547 19.27 -14.71 -30.10
N LEU A 548 18.36 -13.86 -29.64
CA LEU A 548 17.00 -14.26 -29.25
C LEU A 548 16.00 -14.01 -30.39
N HIS A 549 14.80 -14.56 -30.23
CA HIS A 549 13.70 -14.32 -31.14
C HIS A 549 12.37 -14.20 -30.39
N LEU A 550 11.48 -13.35 -30.88
CA LEU A 550 10.09 -13.27 -30.42
C LEU A 550 9.21 -14.07 -31.37
N GLU A 551 8.60 -15.13 -30.87
CA GLU A 551 7.49 -15.82 -31.54
C GLU A 551 6.18 -15.16 -31.12
N ASN A 552 5.44 -14.60 -32.06
CA ASN A 552 4.17 -13.92 -31.78
C ASN A 552 3.08 -14.40 -32.72
N PHE A 553 1.84 -14.43 -32.22
CA PHE A 553 0.64 -14.69 -32.99
C PHE A 553 -0.15 -13.39 -33.11
N VAL A 554 -0.46 -12.97 -34.34
CA VAL A 554 -1.30 -11.79 -34.57
C VAL A 554 -2.76 -12.24 -34.55
N SER A 555 -3.56 -11.78 -33.58
CA SER A 555 -5.00 -12.11 -33.56
C SER A 555 -5.70 -11.64 -34.83
N GLU A 556 -6.75 -12.35 -35.24
CA GLU A 556 -7.63 -11.94 -36.34
C GLU A 556 -8.35 -10.61 -36.06
N ASP A 557 -8.49 -10.26 -34.78
CA ASP A 557 -9.02 -8.97 -34.31
C ASP A 557 -8.08 -7.77 -34.57
N LEU A 558 -6.82 -8.04 -34.95
CA LEU A 558 -5.83 -7.00 -35.21
C LEU A 558 -5.68 -6.78 -36.71
N GLY A 559 -6.10 -5.60 -37.16
CA GLY A 559 -6.01 -5.17 -38.55
C GLY A 559 -4.75 -4.34 -38.82
N ASN A 560 -4.30 -4.41 -40.07
CA ASN A 560 -3.18 -3.62 -40.60
C ASN A 560 -1.89 -3.71 -39.77
N THR A 561 -1.64 -4.87 -39.15
CA THR A 561 -0.47 -5.11 -38.30
C THR A 561 0.82 -5.03 -39.13
N SER A 562 1.77 -4.25 -38.63
CA SER A 562 3.06 -4.08 -39.27
C SER A 562 4.19 -4.01 -38.24
N ILE A 563 5.37 -4.44 -38.68
CA ILE A 563 6.62 -4.38 -37.92
C ILE A 563 7.48 -3.32 -38.58
N SER A 564 7.95 -2.35 -37.81
CA SER A 564 8.88 -1.31 -38.26
C SER A 564 10.14 -1.32 -37.40
N VAL A 565 11.31 -1.34 -38.05
CA VAL A 565 12.59 -1.39 -37.34
C VAL A 565 13.07 0.02 -37.01
N LEU A 566 13.37 0.27 -35.75
CA LEU A 566 13.83 1.56 -35.25
C LEU A 566 15.36 1.62 -35.15
N GLN A 567 15.98 0.53 -34.68
CA GLN A 567 17.43 0.40 -34.50
C GLN A 567 17.83 -1.08 -34.54
N GLY A 568 19.06 -1.37 -34.99
CA GLY A 568 19.55 -2.75 -35.13
C GLY A 568 19.00 -3.43 -36.38
N GLN A 569 19.08 -4.75 -36.42
CA GLN A 569 18.65 -5.54 -37.57
C GLN A 569 17.82 -6.74 -37.09
N VAL A 570 16.71 -6.99 -37.76
CA VAL A 570 15.84 -8.14 -37.45
C VAL A 570 15.60 -8.99 -38.69
N ASN A 571 15.45 -10.29 -38.48
CA ASN A 571 15.00 -11.22 -39.50
C ASN A 571 13.61 -11.72 -39.13
N VAL A 572 12.61 -11.47 -39.97
CA VAL A 572 11.22 -11.87 -39.76
C VAL A 572 10.93 -13.13 -40.56
N GLU A 573 10.67 -14.23 -39.87
CA GLU A 573 10.21 -15.50 -40.44
C GLU A 573 8.68 -15.55 -40.39
N ILE A 574 8.05 -15.67 -41.56
CA ILE A 574 6.62 -15.97 -41.66
C ILE A 574 6.48 -17.50 -41.64
N VAL A 575 5.96 -18.04 -40.53
CA VAL A 575 6.02 -19.48 -40.22
C VAL A 575 5.27 -20.30 -41.26
N GLU A 576 4.13 -19.81 -41.74
CA GLU A 576 3.31 -20.48 -42.75
C GLU A 576 3.97 -20.52 -44.13
N GLU A 577 4.64 -19.43 -44.52
CA GLU A 577 5.33 -19.32 -45.82
C GLU A 577 6.73 -19.94 -45.82
N LYS A 578 7.30 -20.19 -44.63
CA LYS A 578 8.70 -20.59 -44.43
C LYS A 578 9.68 -19.63 -45.13
N LYS A 579 9.35 -18.35 -45.16
CA LYS A 579 10.17 -17.28 -45.75
C LYS A 579 10.71 -16.37 -44.67
N ASN A 580 11.97 -15.99 -44.85
CA ASN A 580 12.70 -15.09 -43.99
C ASN A 580 12.93 -13.76 -44.70
N TYR A 581 12.63 -12.67 -44.02
CA TYR A 581 12.81 -11.32 -44.52
C TYR A 581 13.67 -10.53 -43.55
N THR A 582 14.79 -10.01 -44.06
CA THR A 582 15.68 -9.18 -43.25
C THR A 582 15.25 -7.73 -43.37
N LEU A 583 15.05 -7.07 -42.23
CA LEU A 583 14.65 -5.67 -42.13
C LEU A 583 15.76 -4.84 -41.48
N GLN A 584 16.04 -3.70 -42.09
CA GLN A 584 16.98 -2.69 -41.63
C GLN A 584 16.27 -1.50 -40.96
N PRO A 585 16.97 -0.64 -40.20
CA PRO A 585 16.37 0.55 -39.59
C PRO A 585 15.63 1.43 -40.60
N GLY A 586 14.38 1.77 -40.29
CA GLY A 586 13.48 2.54 -41.16
C GLY A 586 12.64 1.68 -42.12
N GLU A 587 12.94 0.39 -42.27
CA GLU A 587 12.12 -0.52 -43.08
C GLU A 587 10.92 -1.04 -42.29
N GLN A 588 9.82 -1.26 -43.02
CA GLN A 588 8.56 -1.75 -42.48
C GLN A 588 8.05 -2.94 -43.29
N MET A 589 7.48 -3.91 -42.59
CA MET A 589 6.84 -5.10 -43.14
C MET A 589 5.44 -5.26 -42.59
N LYS A 590 4.47 -5.61 -43.45
CA LYS A 590 3.15 -6.05 -42.99
C LYS A 590 3.20 -7.53 -42.62
N VAL A 591 2.50 -7.88 -41.54
CA VAL A 591 2.31 -9.27 -41.12
C VAL A 591 0.83 -9.59 -41.16
N SER A 592 0.50 -10.81 -41.60
CA SER A 592 -0.88 -11.27 -41.71
C SER A 592 -1.49 -11.53 -40.33
N ALA A 593 -2.76 -11.16 -40.19
CA ALA A 593 -3.58 -11.55 -39.04
C ALA A 593 -3.88 -13.06 -39.10
N GLY A 594 -4.08 -13.68 -37.94
CA GLY A 594 -4.33 -15.11 -37.81
C GLY A 594 -3.11 -16.01 -38.01
N ALA A 595 -1.91 -15.45 -38.12
CA ALA A 595 -0.68 -16.19 -38.43
C ALA A 595 0.41 -16.00 -37.36
N TYR A 596 1.31 -16.99 -37.29
CA TYR A 596 2.53 -16.91 -36.48
C TYR A 596 3.69 -16.33 -37.29
N HIS A 597 4.48 -15.50 -36.63
CA HIS A 597 5.77 -15.05 -37.14
C HIS A 597 6.82 -15.05 -36.03
N LYS A 598 8.09 -15.15 -36.45
CA LYS A 598 9.24 -15.08 -35.55
C LYS A 598 10.12 -13.92 -35.95
N VAL A 599 10.39 -13.03 -35.01
CA VAL A 599 11.32 -11.91 -35.19
C VAL A 599 12.62 -12.25 -34.50
N TYR A 600 13.67 -12.54 -35.28
CA TYR A 600 15.01 -12.84 -34.78
C TYR A 600 15.84 -11.57 -34.68
N THR A 601 16.49 -11.36 -33.54
CA THR A 601 17.46 -10.29 -33.35
C THR A 601 18.82 -10.75 -33.86
N VAL A 602 19.24 -10.22 -35.02
CA VAL A 602 20.47 -10.66 -35.70
C VAL A 602 21.65 -9.70 -35.54
N SER A 603 21.43 -8.49 -35.04
CA SER A 603 22.51 -7.53 -34.75
C SER A 603 23.32 -7.89 -33.51
N GLU A 604 24.56 -7.40 -33.44
CA GLU A 604 25.44 -7.54 -32.26
C GLU A 604 24.95 -6.75 -31.04
N VAL A 605 24.16 -5.71 -31.28
CA VAL A 605 23.49 -4.90 -30.26
C VAL A 605 21.99 -5.22 -30.22
N PRO A 606 21.27 -4.89 -29.14
CA PRO A 606 19.82 -5.06 -29.09
C PRO A 606 19.11 -4.43 -30.29
N SER A 607 18.16 -5.15 -30.89
CA SER A 607 17.31 -4.61 -31.95
C SER A 607 16.07 -3.98 -31.35
N CYS A 608 15.76 -2.77 -31.79
CA CYS A 608 14.56 -2.04 -31.43
C CYS A 608 13.61 -2.00 -32.62
N TYR A 609 12.37 -2.42 -32.40
CA TYR A 609 11.33 -2.40 -33.43
C TYR A 609 9.98 -2.14 -32.77
N MET A 610 9.00 -1.74 -33.56
CA MET A 610 7.64 -1.49 -33.09
C MET A 610 6.63 -2.31 -33.87
N TYR A 611 5.62 -2.79 -33.16
CA TYR A 611 4.38 -3.25 -33.78
C TYR A 611 3.41 -2.08 -33.85
N ILE A 612 2.85 -1.87 -35.04
CA ILE A 612 1.75 -0.92 -35.25
C ILE A 612 0.56 -1.75 -35.70
N TYR A 613 -0.57 -1.63 -35.01
CA TYR A 613 -1.80 -2.36 -35.34
C TYR A 613 -3.04 -1.55 -35.00
N VAL A 614 -4.17 -1.93 -35.59
CA VAL A 614 -5.49 -1.35 -35.29
C VAL A 614 -6.37 -2.46 -34.72
N ASN A 615 -6.96 -2.24 -33.54
CA ASN A 615 -7.94 -3.16 -32.99
C ASN A 615 -9.26 -3.01 -33.76
N THR A 616 -9.50 -3.90 -34.74
CA THR A 616 -10.66 -3.79 -35.64
C THR A 616 -11.95 -4.10 -34.92
N THR A 617 -11.92 -5.04 -33.97
CA THR A 617 -13.06 -5.42 -33.13
C THR A 617 -13.51 -4.27 -32.23
N GLU A 618 -12.57 -3.57 -31.59
CA GLU A 618 -12.90 -2.40 -30.77
C GLU A 618 -13.42 -1.22 -31.62
N THR A 619 -12.79 -0.99 -32.78
CA THR A 619 -13.24 0.06 -33.71
C THR A 619 -14.67 -0.19 -34.19
N ALA A 620 -14.98 -1.43 -34.62
CA ALA A 620 -16.32 -1.81 -35.05
C ALA A 620 -17.34 -1.71 -33.89
N LEU A 621 -16.94 -2.09 -32.69
CA LEU A 621 -17.78 -1.97 -31.50
C LEU A 621 -18.11 -0.50 -31.19
N GLN A 622 -17.12 0.38 -31.27
CA GLN A 622 -17.29 1.82 -31.05
C GLN A 622 -18.25 2.44 -32.08
N GLU A 623 -18.09 2.10 -33.37
CA GLU A 623 -19.02 2.54 -34.41
C GLU A 623 -20.45 2.06 -34.16
N ASN A 624 -20.62 0.80 -33.77
CA ASN A 624 -21.93 0.23 -33.45
C ASN A 624 -22.56 0.96 -32.25
N PHE A 625 -21.79 1.28 -31.22
CA PHE A 625 -22.28 2.05 -30.07
C PHE A 625 -22.68 3.48 -30.45
N THR A 626 -21.92 4.16 -31.32
CA THR A 626 -22.30 5.48 -31.82
C THR A 626 -23.62 5.41 -32.60
N LYS A 627 -23.77 4.43 -33.51
CA LYS A 627 -25.02 4.22 -34.27
C LYS A 627 -26.22 3.95 -33.36
N LEU A 628 -26.05 3.10 -32.34
CA LEU A 628 -27.11 2.80 -31.37
C LEU A 628 -27.48 4.02 -30.53
N HIS A 629 -26.50 4.84 -30.16
CA HIS A 629 -26.74 6.08 -29.42
C HIS A 629 -27.50 7.10 -30.28
N ASP A 630 -27.08 7.32 -31.52
CA ASP A 630 -27.76 8.24 -32.46
C ASP A 630 -29.19 7.79 -32.76
N LEU A 631 -29.41 6.47 -32.89
CA LEU A 631 -30.75 5.91 -33.05
C LEU A 631 -31.62 6.17 -31.81
N GLN A 632 -31.07 5.95 -30.62
CA GLN A 632 -31.77 6.22 -29.36
C GLN A 632 -32.14 7.72 -29.23
N GLU A 633 -31.25 8.63 -29.64
CA GLU A 633 -31.54 10.07 -29.66
C GLU A 633 -32.62 10.45 -30.66
N ARG A 634 -32.62 9.86 -31.86
CA ARG A 634 -33.67 10.08 -32.88
C ARG A 634 -35.04 9.61 -32.41
N VAL A 635 -35.10 8.45 -31.77
CA VAL A 635 -36.32 7.92 -31.15
C VAL A 635 -36.80 8.86 -30.04
N ARG A 636 -35.89 9.34 -29.18
CA ARG A 636 -36.22 10.28 -28.10
C ARG A 636 -36.76 11.60 -28.62
N ASN A 637 -36.18 12.12 -29.70
CA ASN A 637 -36.56 13.39 -30.30
C ASN A 637 -37.79 13.27 -31.23
N GLY A 638 -38.34 12.06 -31.40
CA GLY A 638 -39.51 11.79 -32.24
C GLY A 638 -39.27 11.94 -33.74
N THR A 639 -38.00 11.96 -34.18
CA THR A 639 -37.62 12.06 -35.61
C THR A 639 -37.57 10.70 -36.29
N GLU A 640 -37.56 9.61 -35.53
CA GLU A 640 -37.67 8.25 -36.06
C GLU A 640 -39.16 7.88 -36.23
N THR A 641 -39.64 7.82 -37.47
CA THR A 641 -41.05 7.54 -37.78
C THR A 641 -41.34 6.06 -38.03
N GLU A 642 -40.31 5.25 -38.19
CA GLU A 642 -40.44 3.80 -38.45
C GLU A 642 -40.42 2.98 -37.14
N PRO A 643 -41.24 1.92 -37.03
CA PRO A 643 -41.22 1.05 -35.85
C PRO A 643 -39.89 0.28 -35.77
N LEU A 644 -39.20 0.39 -34.65
CA LEU A 644 -37.94 -0.31 -34.39
C LEU A 644 -38.11 -1.84 -34.47
N PRO A 645 -37.16 -2.56 -35.08
CA PRO A 645 -37.10 -4.02 -35.03
C PRO A 645 -37.13 -4.54 -33.58
N PRO A 646 -37.68 -5.75 -33.33
CA PRO A 646 -37.82 -6.31 -31.97
C PRO A 646 -36.50 -6.40 -31.19
N GLN A 647 -35.37 -6.57 -31.89
CA GLN A 647 -34.03 -6.61 -31.29
C GLN A 647 -33.58 -5.26 -30.70
N LEU A 648 -34.11 -4.15 -31.21
CA LEU A 648 -33.75 -2.77 -30.84
C LEU A 648 -34.81 -2.08 -29.96
N GLN A 649 -35.98 -2.70 -29.78
CA GLN A 649 -37.01 -2.26 -28.83
C GLN A 649 -36.48 -2.00 -27.40
N PRO A 650 -35.50 -2.76 -26.87
CA PRO A 650 -34.87 -2.47 -25.59
C PRO A 650 -34.31 -1.05 -25.42
N LEU A 651 -33.93 -0.37 -26.52
CA LEU A 651 -33.41 1.00 -26.49
C LEU A 651 -34.46 2.03 -26.05
N ILE A 652 -35.75 1.73 -26.26
CA ILE A 652 -36.88 2.57 -25.88
C ILE A 652 -37.15 2.48 -24.36
N ALA A 653 -37.01 1.28 -23.78
CA ALA A 653 -37.33 1.00 -22.38
C ALA A 653 -36.24 1.43 -21.38
N ALA A 654 -35.05 1.82 -21.85
CA ALA A 654 -33.85 2.07 -21.04
C ALA A 654 -33.96 3.23 -20.02
N ASP A 655 -35.03 4.02 -20.04
CA ASP A 655 -35.30 5.10 -19.08
C ASP A 655 -36.48 4.82 -18.12
N GLY A 656 -37.27 3.75 -18.32
CA GLY A 656 -38.57 3.58 -17.66
C GLY A 656 -38.61 2.67 -16.43
N ASP A 657 -37.65 1.77 -16.23
CA ASP A 657 -37.78 0.75 -15.19
C ASP A 657 -36.41 0.30 -14.65
N GLU A 658 -36.11 0.63 -13.38
CA GLU A 658 -34.83 0.29 -12.71
C GLU A 658 -34.69 -1.22 -12.42
N GLY A 659 -35.64 -2.07 -12.83
CA GLY A 659 -35.69 -3.49 -12.44
C GLY A 659 -36.05 -4.51 -13.53
N SER A 660 -36.35 -4.11 -14.77
CA SER A 660 -36.62 -5.10 -15.83
C SER A 660 -35.32 -5.53 -16.52
N GLU A 661 -34.98 -6.81 -16.38
CA GLU A 661 -34.03 -7.47 -17.29
C GLU A 661 -34.63 -7.42 -18.70
N VAL A 662 -34.31 -6.35 -19.42
CA VAL A 662 -34.68 -6.27 -20.82
C VAL A 662 -33.91 -7.35 -21.56
N ASN A 663 -34.59 -8.45 -21.88
CA ASN A 663 -34.07 -9.58 -22.66
C ASN A 663 -33.78 -9.10 -24.10
N ALA A 664 -32.70 -8.34 -24.26
CA ALA A 664 -32.13 -8.05 -25.56
C ALA A 664 -31.53 -9.33 -26.13
N THR A 665 -32.04 -9.79 -27.27
CA THR A 665 -31.53 -10.96 -27.97
C THR A 665 -30.21 -10.69 -28.69
N ASP A 666 -29.88 -9.42 -28.95
CA ASP A 666 -28.63 -8.99 -29.56
C ASP A 666 -27.55 -8.70 -28.49
N PRO A 667 -26.40 -9.39 -28.54
CA PRO A 667 -25.31 -9.19 -27.58
C PRO A 667 -24.71 -7.77 -27.60
N ILE A 668 -24.70 -7.08 -28.75
CA ILE A 668 -24.17 -5.72 -28.87
C ILE A 668 -25.10 -4.73 -28.17
N VAL A 669 -26.41 -4.89 -28.34
CA VAL A 669 -27.43 -4.07 -27.65
C VAL A 669 -27.37 -4.32 -26.15
N GLN A 670 -27.22 -5.58 -25.72
CA GLN A 670 -27.06 -5.92 -24.31
C GLN A 670 -25.81 -5.26 -23.71
N LEU A 671 -24.68 -5.32 -24.42
CA LEU A 671 -23.43 -4.69 -23.99
C LEU A 671 -23.55 -3.16 -23.93
N PHE A 672 -24.21 -2.54 -24.91
CA PHE A 672 -24.50 -1.11 -24.93
C PHE A 672 -25.36 -0.68 -23.73
N LEU A 673 -26.45 -1.40 -23.45
CA LEU A 673 -27.32 -1.12 -22.30
C LEU A 673 -26.59 -1.33 -20.97
N LYS A 674 -25.76 -2.38 -20.86
CA LYS A 674 -24.90 -2.63 -19.68
C LYS A 674 -23.94 -1.46 -19.46
N ARG A 675 -23.29 -0.97 -20.53
CA ARG A 675 -22.41 0.22 -20.50
C ARG A 675 -23.17 1.47 -20.04
N GLN A 676 -24.38 1.71 -20.55
CA GLN A 676 -25.20 2.85 -20.13
C GLN A 676 -25.60 2.79 -18.66
N ARG A 677 -26.05 1.63 -18.17
CA ARG A 677 -26.37 1.44 -16.74
C ARG A 677 -25.14 1.72 -15.86
N ARG A 678 -23.97 1.18 -16.24
CA ARG A 678 -22.70 1.45 -15.55
C ARG A 678 -22.38 2.94 -15.52
N MET A 679 -22.56 3.65 -16.63
CA MET A 679 -22.36 5.12 -16.67
C MET A 679 -23.37 5.88 -15.81
N LYS A 680 -24.66 5.52 -15.85
CA LYS A 680 -25.70 6.11 -14.98
C LYS A 680 -25.39 5.88 -13.50
N GLU A 681 -24.96 4.67 -13.12
CA GLU A 681 -24.52 4.38 -11.75
C GLU A 681 -23.30 5.19 -11.33
N VAL A 682 -22.29 5.31 -12.19
CA VAL A 682 -21.10 6.13 -11.91
C VAL A 682 -21.50 7.60 -11.73
N LYS A 683 -22.39 8.12 -12.57
CA LYS A 683 -22.93 9.47 -12.44
C LYS A 683 -23.70 9.64 -11.12
N LYS A 684 -24.62 8.74 -10.79
CA LYS A 684 -25.35 8.70 -9.51
C LYS A 684 -24.39 8.65 -8.31
N ARG A 685 -23.31 7.88 -8.40
CA ARG A 685 -22.25 7.82 -7.36
C ARG A 685 -21.50 9.15 -7.22
N ARG A 686 -21.20 9.83 -8.34
CA ARG A 686 -20.54 11.14 -8.35
C ARG A 686 -21.45 12.24 -7.77
N GLU A 687 -22.73 12.23 -8.13
CA GLU A 687 -23.72 13.22 -7.69
C GLU A 687 -24.29 12.95 -6.29
N ALA A 688 -24.05 11.77 -5.72
CA ALA A 688 -24.52 11.39 -4.39
C ALA A 688 -24.04 12.35 -3.28
N GLY A 689 -24.98 12.74 -2.42
CA GLY A 689 -24.72 13.58 -1.26
C GLY A 689 -23.84 12.89 -0.19
N ALA A 690 -23.33 13.68 0.75
CA ALA A 690 -22.45 13.18 1.81
C ALA A 690 -23.09 12.08 2.67
N LEU A 691 -24.38 12.18 2.96
CA LEU A 691 -25.11 11.19 3.77
C LEU A 691 -25.22 9.83 3.06
N GLU A 692 -25.58 9.82 1.78
CA GLU A 692 -25.68 8.59 0.98
C GLU A 692 -24.30 7.92 0.80
N ARG A 693 -23.24 8.71 0.65
CA ARG A 693 -21.85 8.20 0.64
C ARG A 693 -21.49 7.56 1.98
N LEU A 694 -21.85 8.19 3.10
CA LEU A 694 -21.61 7.67 4.44
C LEU A 694 -22.41 6.38 4.70
N GLU A 695 -23.67 6.34 4.30
CA GLU A 695 -24.53 5.16 4.42
C GLU A 695 -23.95 3.98 3.63
N ARG A 696 -23.62 4.18 2.34
CA ARG A 696 -23.00 3.13 1.52
C ARG A 696 -21.68 2.65 2.11
N PHE A 697 -20.86 3.57 2.63
CA PHE A 697 -19.63 3.21 3.33
C PHE A 697 -19.93 2.33 4.57
N ALA A 698 -20.88 2.75 5.42
CA ALA A 698 -21.25 2.04 6.63
C ALA A 698 -21.80 0.64 6.33
N VAL A 699 -22.70 0.51 5.35
CA VAL A 699 -23.27 -0.77 4.91
C VAL A 699 -22.17 -1.71 4.39
N LYS A 700 -21.26 -1.21 3.54
CA LYS A 700 -20.13 -2.01 3.03
C LYS A 700 -19.24 -2.52 4.16
N LYS A 701 -18.92 -1.68 5.16
CA LYS A 701 -18.10 -2.08 6.31
C LYS A 701 -18.81 -3.08 7.20
N TYR A 702 -20.09 -2.87 7.48
CA TYR A 702 -20.92 -3.81 8.25
C TYR A 702 -20.96 -5.19 7.59
N SER A 703 -21.22 -5.27 6.28
CA SER A 703 -21.25 -6.54 5.54
C SER A 703 -19.92 -7.28 5.60
N THR A 704 -18.79 -6.56 5.48
CA THR A 704 -17.45 -7.15 5.55
C THR A 704 -17.17 -7.75 6.94
N MET A 705 -17.49 -7.00 8.01
CA MET A 705 -17.30 -7.46 9.39
C MET A 705 -18.22 -8.63 9.74
N ARG A 706 -19.50 -8.56 9.34
CA ARG A 706 -20.48 -9.64 9.52
C ARG A 706 -19.99 -10.93 8.88
N ARG A 707 -19.53 -10.87 7.62
CA ARG A 707 -19.01 -12.04 6.91
C ARG A 707 -17.80 -12.64 7.62
N GLY A 708 -16.81 -11.83 8.00
CA GLY A 708 -15.63 -12.32 8.72
C GLY A 708 -15.98 -12.99 10.04
N PHE A 709 -16.93 -12.43 10.79
CA PHE A 709 -17.42 -13.03 12.04
C PHE A 709 -18.11 -14.38 11.79
N LEU A 710 -19.02 -14.47 10.81
CA LEU A 710 -19.74 -15.70 10.49
C LEU A 710 -18.79 -16.81 10.02
N MET A 711 -17.86 -16.50 9.13
CA MET A 711 -16.86 -17.46 8.65
C MET A 711 -15.97 -17.97 9.78
N THR A 712 -15.56 -17.08 10.67
CA THR A 712 -14.82 -17.44 11.88
C THR A 712 -15.63 -18.36 12.79
N ALA A 713 -16.91 -18.07 13.01
CA ALA A 713 -17.78 -18.90 13.84
C ALA A 713 -17.95 -20.31 13.26
N ILE A 714 -18.10 -20.42 11.94
CA ILE A 714 -18.14 -21.70 11.21
C ILE A 714 -16.83 -22.47 11.44
N ALA A 715 -15.68 -21.84 11.24
CA ALA A 715 -14.37 -22.46 11.43
C ALA A 715 -14.13 -22.92 12.88
N MET A 716 -14.48 -22.10 13.86
CA MET A 716 -14.37 -22.45 15.28
C MET A 716 -15.25 -23.64 15.65
N ARG A 717 -16.47 -23.72 15.11
CA ARG A 717 -17.32 -24.90 15.28
C ARG A 717 -16.68 -26.13 14.65
N ASN A 718 -16.14 -26.02 13.44
CA ASN A 718 -15.49 -27.14 12.74
C ASN A 718 -14.28 -27.67 13.50
N LEU A 719 -13.48 -26.80 14.15
CA LEU A 719 -12.38 -27.23 15.02
C LEU A 719 -12.82 -28.04 16.24
N VAL A 720 -13.97 -27.68 16.83
CA VAL A 720 -14.45 -28.30 18.08
C VAL A 720 -15.26 -29.57 17.81
N VAL A 721 -16.11 -29.56 16.78
CA VAL A 721 -17.13 -30.59 16.52
C VAL A 721 -16.79 -31.45 15.29
N GLY A 722 -15.81 -31.04 14.48
CA GLY A 722 -15.46 -31.67 13.21
C GLY A 722 -16.18 -31.05 12.00
N LEU A 723 -15.73 -31.41 10.80
CA LEU A 723 -16.28 -30.92 9.53
C LEU A 723 -17.69 -31.50 9.29
N PRO A 724 -18.71 -30.66 9.01
CA PRO A 724 -20.04 -31.13 8.61
C PRO A 724 -20.03 -31.65 7.16
N SER A 725 -21.19 -32.11 6.66
CA SER A 725 -21.33 -32.48 5.25
C SER A 725 -21.08 -31.29 4.30
N LEU A 726 -20.60 -31.58 3.09
CA LEU A 726 -20.25 -30.56 2.09
C LEU A 726 -21.43 -29.66 1.72
N GLU A 727 -22.64 -30.22 1.63
CA GLU A 727 -23.86 -29.46 1.36
C GLU A 727 -24.17 -28.45 2.47
N GLN A 728 -24.05 -28.87 3.73
CA GLN A 728 -24.29 -27.99 4.87
C GLN A 728 -23.25 -26.87 4.90
N LEU A 729 -21.96 -27.21 4.72
CA LEU A 729 -20.89 -26.23 4.67
C LEU A 729 -21.13 -25.20 3.55
N THR A 730 -21.55 -25.65 2.37
CA THR A 730 -21.84 -24.78 1.23
C THR A 730 -22.98 -23.80 1.52
N ARG A 731 -24.06 -24.26 2.15
CA ARG A 731 -25.19 -23.40 2.56
C ARG A 731 -24.77 -22.35 3.59
N GLU A 732 -23.95 -22.73 4.56
CA GLU A 732 -23.45 -21.82 5.59
C GLU A 732 -22.55 -20.73 5.01
N VAL A 733 -21.64 -21.11 4.09
CA VAL A 733 -20.79 -20.16 3.36
C VAL A 733 -21.63 -19.23 2.48
N ALA A 734 -22.67 -19.75 1.80
CA ALA A 734 -23.60 -18.93 1.02
C ALA A 734 -24.33 -17.88 1.88
N PHE A 735 -24.81 -18.28 3.07
CA PHE A 735 -25.43 -17.39 4.04
C PHE A 735 -24.47 -16.31 4.56
N ALA A 736 -23.22 -16.69 4.83
CA ALA A 736 -22.17 -15.74 5.24
C ALA A 736 -21.89 -14.70 4.14
N ASN A 737 -21.99 -15.11 2.86
CA ASN A 737 -21.80 -14.26 1.70
C ASN A 737 -23.00 -13.34 1.37
N MET A 738 -24.14 -13.47 2.06
CA MET A 738 -25.41 -12.80 1.70
C MET A 738 -25.77 -12.95 0.22
N LYS A 739 -25.42 -14.09 -0.39
CA LYS A 739 -26.00 -14.45 -1.68
C LYS A 739 -27.41 -14.95 -1.39
N GLU A 740 -28.43 -14.34 -1.99
CA GLU A 740 -29.68 -15.07 -2.19
C GLU A 740 -29.34 -16.38 -2.92
N PRO A 741 -30.06 -17.48 -2.64
CA PRO A 741 -29.90 -18.70 -3.41
C PRO A 741 -30.40 -18.43 -4.84
N GLN A 742 -29.54 -17.88 -5.68
CA GLN A 742 -29.80 -17.75 -7.10
C GLN A 742 -29.56 -19.11 -7.74
N THR A 743 -30.64 -19.60 -8.32
CA THR A 743 -30.75 -20.71 -9.26
C THR A 743 -29.63 -20.68 -10.30
N GLU A 744 -29.13 -21.86 -10.62
CA GLU A 744 -28.06 -22.15 -11.57
C GLU A 744 -28.17 -21.36 -12.90
N ALA A 745 -27.39 -20.29 -13.05
CA ALA A 745 -26.85 -19.81 -14.33
C ALA A 745 -25.84 -18.67 -14.06
N ASN A 746 -24.74 -18.65 -14.82
CA ASN A 746 -23.70 -17.61 -14.86
C ASN A 746 -22.70 -17.56 -13.70
N GLN A 747 -21.81 -18.56 -13.67
CA GLN A 747 -20.52 -18.48 -12.98
C GLN A 747 -19.43 -17.71 -13.77
N ASP A 748 -19.64 -17.42 -15.06
CA ASP A 748 -18.62 -16.80 -15.93
C ASP A 748 -18.49 -15.27 -15.82
N GLU A 749 -19.47 -14.55 -15.27
CA GLU A 749 -19.42 -13.07 -15.24
C GLU A 749 -18.53 -12.49 -14.13
N ARG A 750 -18.29 -13.24 -13.03
CA ARG A 750 -17.52 -12.71 -11.88
C ARG A 750 -16.02 -12.56 -12.12
N VAL A 751 -15.47 -13.27 -13.10
CA VAL A 751 -14.02 -13.27 -13.35
C VAL A 751 -13.59 -12.10 -14.23
N LYS A 752 -14.52 -11.47 -14.97
CA LYS A 752 -14.19 -10.35 -15.87
C LYS A 752 -14.26 -8.98 -15.18
N ASP A 753 -15.22 -8.75 -14.29
CA ASP A 753 -15.46 -7.42 -13.71
C ASP A 753 -14.37 -6.96 -12.70
N GLU A 754 -13.54 -7.86 -12.16
CA GLU A 754 -12.36 -7.50 -11.35
C GLU A 754 -11.07 -7.39 -12.17
N VAL A 755 -11.07 -7.82 -13.45
CA VAL A 755 -9.90 -7.73 -14.34
C VAL A 755 -9.89 -6.42 -15.14
N GLU A 756 -11.04 -5.75 -15.30
CA GLU A 756 -11.17 -4.45 -15.99
C GLU A 756 -10.92 -3.21 -15.10
N HIS A 757 -10.46 -3.40 -13.86
CA HIS A 757 -9.99 -2.30 -13.01
C HIS A 757 -8.51 -2.46 -12.70
N CYS A 758 -7.68 -2.30 -13.73
CA CYS A 758 -6.29 -1.88 -13.65
C CYS A 758 -6.02 -0.91 -14.80
#